data_AF-A0A094IJX2-F1
#
_entry.id   AF-A0A094IJX2-F1
#
_cell.length_a   1.000
_cell.length_b   1.000
_cell.length_c   1.000
_cell.angle_alpha   90.00
_cell.angle_beta   90.00
_cell.angle_gamma   90.00
#
_symmetry.space_group_name_H-M   'P 1'
#
loop_
_entity.id
_entity.type
_entity.pdbx_description
1 polymer ?
#
loop_
_entity_poly.entity_id
_entity_poly.type
_entity_poly.pdbx_seq_one_letter_code
_entity_poly.pdbx_strand_id
1 'polypeptide(L)'
;MYDSSTMALCTHVQWLGLVQDQSTVSLHYSNRLQHIAESLPRASKQYPSILLFIGKASKSAALRCIYRGSRISNYRNRGIANICLDPKTANNSSPVFIANASPDGVATINSTGAAKCHEATCQPLDWSRSFDATPQPQNLKDLILARLLLMFADVICIFADDCGGLAGVTTKLTTWAKLNSASSLPSTVRPRVLVVARLPGDIFDSEVLHFRSQLFLASNFSSCFSSLNVINSLVKLRTSSKAQFSALEWVLAQETLAARQARITSHALFSSIHLAALFDKAWQRFSKSPNASFNFIRASREGNAVNYESRDHINTFLRLSIESKLPNNIAIPFISSAIILDSYPPGMHLFNPSHVFHTLYRPHVLDGLQSFADKEQLSSELCNGRSAKDIRFAFTAAYEEIQTMCCPAAIQFAIGISFQGRVMPPTCRARVVSFDGGGCRGIVSLAYFDALQDAVDVDYPIQEHFDFGIGTSSGAVGLAALFVVYMDTKSCLRFWHKFAAHVFQKFRRRSIFAKLWWFFVSYFTDSQYDAELLEDALQEVVGFRLLFGPTGSRTSGMKIAITATTISNATLCLFSNYSGNGDAKDTQCKHIRPSNASNEIFLWEACTTAAPWYYKPKFLEAFGTFQDGGLRNNNPIRPGRREVKRIWKDGECDVVLSIGTGFKEELTSPRAPNVRNLFQDGALARLYRASMSSLSLDSSNSWKDYWYGLEEDIKGQHFRLDLPLKGKVPDIDEIDEMSSLQDQVGNNLGDLKGIDRALKAASFFFELDELPVHEGFIYRCHGSILSRSPNSRALLQKLMATYDSPQFITNAEVSLGFLSLDDICDDCGRFQKTVTISVRHPSDVVDLNLRYSRLFQRSISGFPNSIHWFEDRQNLKACFGRADHNDRINSAESSCSCVLRRRRMGAASGLAPGKRRASSPLDPRRSKRLCR
;
A
#
# COMPACT_ATOMS: atom_id res chain seq x y z
N MET A 1 -9.82 38.99 -22.01
CA MET A 1 -11.08 38.19 -21.93
C MET A 1 -10.67 36.74 -21.95
N TYR A 2 -10.83 36.07 -20.82
CA TYR A 2 -10.52 34.65 -20.64
C TYR A 2 -11.55 33.82 -21.39
N ASP A 3 -11.13 33.11 -22.44
CA ASP A 3 -11.94 32.07 -23.05
C ASP A 3 -11.61 30.75 -22.33
N SER A 4 -12.35 30.50 -21.25
CA SER A 4 -12.35 29.22 -20.56
C SER A 4 -12.92 28.17 -21.52
N SER A 5 -12.06 27.38 -22.16
CA SER A 5 -12.45 26.14 -22.81
C SER A 5 -12.90 25.13 -21.75
N THR A 6 -14.09 25.37 -21.20
CA THR A 6 -14.88 24.35 -20.52
C THR A 6 -15.00 23.17 -21.46
N MET A 7 -14.57 21.98 -21.02
CA MET A 7 -14.87 20.72 -21.70
C MET A 7 -16.33 20.77 -22.18
N ALA A 8 -16.55 20.68 -23.48
CA ALA A 8 -17.89 20.72 -24.04
C ALA A 8 -18.76 19.69 -23.30
N LEU A 9 -19.75 20.17 -22.53
CA LEU A 9 -20.62 19.37 -21.66
C LEU A 9 -21.28 18.25 -22.47
N CYS A 10 -20.72 17.03 -22.43
CA CYS A 10 -21.17 15.96 -23.31
C CYS A 10 -22.70 15.77 -23.19
N THR A 11 -23.39 15.85 -24.34
CA THR A 11 -24.86 15.84 -24.46
C THR A 11 -25.47 14.44 -24.40
N HIS A 12 -24.64 13.41 -24.41
CA HIS A 12 -25.05 12.01 -24.33
C HIS A 12 -25.65 11.67 -22.97
N VAL A 13 -26.76 10.94 -23.00
CA VAL A 13 -27.51 10.47 -21.81
C VAL A 13 -27.50 8.95 -21.69
N GLN A 14 -26.91 8.24 -22.66
CA GLN A 14 -26.82 6.79 -22.62
C GLN A 14 -26.05 6.37 -21.36
N TRP A 15 -26.54 5.33 -20.70
CA TRP A 15 -25.85 4.71 -19.57
C TRP A 15 -25.30 3.36 -20.00
N LEU A 16 -26.20 2.47 -20.46
CA LEU A 16 -25.90 1.13 -20.97
C LEU A 16 -26.55 0.90 -22.34
N GLY A 17 -25.83 0.24 -23.25
CA GLY A 17 -26.34 -0.24 -24.53
C GLY A 17 -25.87 -1.64 -24.85
N LEU A 18 -26.44 -2.25 -25.90
CA LEU A 18 -25.98 -3.52 -26.45
C LEU A 18 -25.54 -3.29 -27.89
N VAL A 19 -24.38 -3.85 -28.20
CA VAL A 19 -23.81 -3.85 -29.54
C VAL A 19 -23.66 -5.31 -29.95
N GLN A 20 -24.24 -5.67 -31.09
CA GLN A 20 -24.14 -7.00 -31.66
C GLN A 20 -23.26 -6.92 -32.90
N ASP A 21 -22.17 -7.66 -32.93
CA ASP A 21 -21.26 -7.73 -34.07
C ASP A 21 -21.07 -9.17 -34.51
N GLN A 22 -21.51 -9.47 -35.75
CA GLN A 22 -21.42 -10.69 -36.58
C GLN A 22 -21.66 -12.09 -35.94
N SER A 23 -21.39 -12.28 -34.66
CA SER A 23 -21.73 -13.45 -33.82
C SER A 23 -21.66 -13.20 -32.30
N THR A 24 -21.18 -12.03 -31.84
CA THR A 24 -20.96 -11.71 -30.42
C THR A 24 -21.84 -10.56 -29.96
N VAL A 25 -22.43 -10.68 -28.77
CA VAL A 25 -23.16 -9.61 -28.10
C VAL A 25 -22.23 -8.99 -27.06
N SER A 26 -22.02 -7.69 -27.14
CA SER A 26 -21.23 -6.91 -26.17
C SER A 26 -22.13 -5.90 -25.46
N LEU A 27 -21.88 -5.69 -24.17
CA LEU A 27 -22.53 -4.60 -23.44
C LEU A 27 -21.61 -3.39 -23.47
N HIS A 28 -22.19 -2.29 -23.91
CA HIS A 28 -21.55 -1.00 -24.04
C HIS A 28 -21.85 -0.15 -22.80
N TYR A 29 -20.82 0.21 -22.05
CA TYR A 29 -20.89 1.14 -20.94
C TYR A 29 -20.19 2.45 -21.32
N SER A 30 -20.95 3.54 -21.23
CA SER A 30 -20.53 4.88 -21.68
C SER A 30 -19.83 5.70 -20.59
N ASN A 31 -19.44 5.09 -19.47
CA ASN A 31 -18.85 5.77 -18.31
C ASN A 31 -19.66 6.98 -17.77
N ARG A 32 -20.96 7.04 -18.10
CA ARG A 32 -21.78 8.24 -17.89
C ARG A 32 -21.98 8.57 -16.41
N LEU A 33 -22.08 7.54 -15.55
CA LEU A 33 -22.28 7.73 -14.12
C LEU A 33 -21.04 8.37 -13.47
N GLN A 34 -19.85 7.96 -13.89
CA GLN A 34 -18.58 8.55 -13.47
C GLN A 34 -18.48 10.03 -13.86
N HIS A 35 -18.81 10.37 -15.12
CA HIS A 35 -18.83 11.77 -15.55
C HIS A 35 -19.87 12.63 -14.82
N ILE A 36 -21.03 12.06 -14.47
CA ILE A 36 -22.01 12.77 -13.63
C ILE A 36 -21.39 13.04 -12.26
N ALA A 37 -20.73 12.04 -11.65
CA ALA A 37 -20.07 12.19 -10.36
C ALA A 37 -18.97 13.27 -10.40
N GLU A 38 -18.14 13.29 -11.44
CA GLU A 38 -17.07 14.28 -11.64
C GLU A 38 -17.61 15.71 -11.88
N SER A 39 -18.80 15.84 -12.47
CA SER A 39 -19.43 17.15 -12.71
C SER A 39 -20.03 17.80 -11.45
N LEU A 40 -20.11 17.07 -10.33
CA LEU A 40 -20.69 17.57 -9.09
C LEU A 40 -19.68 18.42 -8.31
N PRO A 41 -20.13 19.53 -7.69
CA PRO A 41 -19.23 20.47 -7.00
C PRO A 41 -18.50 19.85 -5.81
N ARG A 42 -19.09 18.85 -5.14
CA ARG A 42 -18.51 18.16 -3.97
C ARG A 42 -18.84 16.67 -4.02
N ALA A 43 -18.39 15.99 -5.07
CA ALA A 43 -18.71 14.58 -5.34
C ALA A 43 -18.49 13.62 -4.15
N SER A 44 -17.47 13.86 -3.31
CA SER A 44 -17.17 13.05 -2.11
C SER A 44 -18.12 13.29 -0.94
N LYS A 45 -18.79 14.45 -0.88
CA LYS A 45 -19.72 14.86 0.19
C LYS A 45 -21.18 14.95 -0.29
N GLN A 46 -21.45 14.57 -1.53
CA GLN A 46 -22.79 14.50 -2.11
C GLN A 46 -23.21 13.04 -2.26
N TYR A 47 -24.40 12.72 -1.79
CA TYR A 47 -24.92 11.36 -1.66
C TYR A 47 -26.17 11.21 -2.53
N PRO A 48 -26.03 10.77 -3.79
CA PRO A 48 -27.13 10.75 -4.74
C PRO A 48 -28.22 9.71 -4.43
N SER A 49 -29.41 9.92 -4.99
CA SER A 49 -30.46 8.90 -5.10
C SER A 49 -30.82 8.64 -6.56
N ILE A 50 -30.96 7.37 -6.95
CA ILE A 50 -31.28 6.96 -8.32
C ILE A 50 -32.76 6.60 -8.45
N LEU A 51 -33.47 7.32 -9.32
CA LEU A 51 -34.86 7.05 -9.68
C LEU A 51 -34.93 6.42 -11.07
N LEU A 52 -35.36 5.16 -11.15
CA LEU A 52 -35.46 4.42 -12.40
C LEU A 52 -36.90 4.42 -12.94
N PHE A 53 -37.12 5.09 -14.06
CA PHE A 53 -38.42 5.18 -14.72
C PHE A 53 -38.55 4.18 -15.87
N ILE A 54 -39.56 3.32 -15.82
CA ILE A 54 -39.81 2.25 -16.80
C ILE A 54 -41.14 2.49 -17.50
N GLY A 55 -41.09 2.61 -18.83
CA GLY A 55 -42.26 2.92 -19.66
C GLY A 55 -41.89 3.57 -21.00
N LYS A 56 -42.92 4.01 -21.73
CA LYS A 56 -42.90 4.55 -23.08
C LYS A 56 -43.48 5.97 -23.09
N ALA A 57 -44.70 6.14 -23.60
CA ALA A 57 -45.32 7.45 -23.82
C ALA A 57 -45.78 8.09 -22.51
N SER A 58 -46.41 7.33 -21.62
CA SER A 58 -46.90 7.81 -20.32
C SER A 58 -45.74 8.24 -19.42
N LYS A 59 -44.68 7.42 -19.38
CA LYS A 59 -43.41 7.79 -18.74
C LYS A 59 -42.84 9.10 -19.28
N SER A 60 -42.76 9.22 -20.61
CA SER A 60 -42.16 10.40 -21.25
C SER A 60 -42.96 11.68 -20.97
N ALA A 61 -44.29 11.58 -20.84
CA ALA A 61 -45.14 12.69 -20.44
C ALA A 61 -44.88 13.10 -18.98
N ALA A 62 -44.77 12.13 -18.06
CA ALA A 62 -44.47 12.40 -16.65
C ALA A 62 -43.09 13.04 -16.46
N LEU A 63 -42.04 12.52 -17.12
CA LEU A 63 -40.69 13.08 -17.06
C LEU A 63 -40.62 14.52 -17.56
N ARG A 64 -41.34 14.84 -18.65
CA ARG A 64 -41.45 16.21 -19.20
C ARG A 64 -42.19 17.16 -18.26
N CYS A 65 -43.10 16.67 -17.43
CA CYS A 65 -43.84 17.50 -16.48
C CYS A 65 -43.08 17.74 -15.17
N ILE A 66 -42.52 16.69 -14.57
CA ILE A 66 -41.86 16.74 -13.25
C ILE A 66 -40.44 17.34 -13.38
N TYR A 67 -39.64 16.82 -14.30
CA TYR A 67 -38.23 17.19 -14.47
C TYR A 67 -38.00 18.09 -15.67
N ARG A 68 -38.79 19.18 -15.76
CA ARG A 68 -38.62 20.25 -16.74
C ARG A 68 -37.20 20.81 -16.65
N GLY A 69 -36.40 20.61 -17.71
CA GLY A 69 -34.99 21.02 -17.78
C GLY A 69 -33.99 19.87 -17.69
N SER A 70 -34.40 18.66 -17.28
CA SER A 70 -33.55 17.49 -17.38
C SER A 70 -33.44 17.03 -18.84
N ARG A 71 -32.22 16.76 -19.30
CA ARG A 71 -31.95 16.31 -20.69
C ARG A 71 -32.78 15.07 -21.04
N ILE A 72 -32.98 14.16 -20.08
CA ILE A 72 -33.69 12.88 -20.29
C ILE A 72 -35.17 13.04 -20.66
N SER A 73 -35.76 14.21 -20.41
CA SER A 73 -37.15 14.51 -20.76
C SER A 73 -37.39 14.63 -22.27
N ASN A 74 -36.34 14.95 -23.04
CA ASN A 74 -36.41 15.20 -24.48
C ASN A 74 -35.81 14.07 -25.35
N TYR A 75 -35.14 13.08 -24.75
CA TYR A 75 -34.51 11.99 -25.47
C TYR A 75 -35.44 10.78 -25.64
N ARG A 76 -35.54 10.25 -26.87
CA ARG A 76 -36.11 8.92 -27.13
C ARG A 76 -35.18 7.87 -26.50
N ASN A 77 -35.73 6.83 -25.87
CA ASN A 77 -34.94 5.74 -25.26
C ASN A 77 -33.97 5.17 -26.31
N ARG A 78 -32.65 5.40 -26.14
CA ARG A 78 -31.58 4.71 -26.87
C ARG A 78 -30.92 3.70 -25.91
N GLY A 79 -30.55 2.53 -26.42
CA GLY A 79 -29.93 1.46 -25.62
C GLY A 79 -30.85 0.83 -24.57
N ILE A 80 -30.26 0.31 -23.49
CA ILE A 80 -30.98 -0.36 -22.39
C ILE A 80 -31.49 0.67 -21.39
N ALA A 81 -30.61 1.56 -20.95
CA ALA A 81 -30.90 2.57 -19.94
C ALA A 81 -30.15 3.86 -20.24
N ASN A 82 -30.77 4.99 -19.91
CA ASN A 82 -30.19 6.33 -19.94
C ASN A 82 -30.15 6.89 -18.52
N ILE A 83 -29.19 7.75 -18.20
CA ILE A 83 -29.06 8.40 -16.89
C ILE A 83 -28.63 9.86 -17.02
N CYS A 84 -29.17 10.70 -16.13
CA CYS A 84 -28.81 12.11 -16.04
C CYS A 84 -28.98 12.64 -14.61
N LEU A 85 -28.30 13.74 -14.30
CA LEU A 85 -28.51 14.52 -13.08
C LEU A 85 -29.73 15.44 -13.25
N ASP A 86 -30.58 15.54 -12.23
CA ASP A 86 -31.54 16.63 -12.13
C ASP A 86 -30.79 17.94 -11.83
N PRO A 87 -30.74 18.90 -12.76
CA PRO A 87 -29.99 20.14 -12.58
C PRO A 87 -30.43 20.93 -11.35
N LYS A 88 -31.70 20.79 -10.91
CA LYS A 88 -32.22 21.46 -9.70
C LYS A 88 -31.54 20.98 -8.42
N THR A 89 -30.98 19.77 -8.44
CA THR A 89 -30.41 19.11 -7.25
C THR A 89 -28.89 19.02 -7.29
N ALA A 90 -28.24 19.52 -8.36
CA ALA A 90 -26.80 19.43 -8.58
C ALA A 90 -25.96 20.03 -7.43
N ASN A 91 -26.44 21.10 -6.81
CA ASN A 91 -25.76 21.77 -5.69
C ASN A 91 -26.21 21.27 -4.31
N ASN A 92 -27.17 20.35 -4.25
CA ASN A 92 -27.69 19.82 -2.99
C ASN A 92 -26.78 18.72 -2.44
N SER A 93 -26.79 18.48 -1.12
CA SER A 93 -26.10 17.34 -0.49
C SER A 93 -26.64 15.98 -0.96
N SER A 94 -27.85 15.98 -1.53
CA SER A 94 -28.56 14.79 -1.99
C SER A 94 -29.04 14.99 -3.44
N PRO A 95 -28.13 14.91 -4.42
CA PRO A 95 -28.50 15.04 -5.82
C PRO A 95 -29.39 13.88 -6.27
N VAL A 96 -30.29 14.12 -7.23
CA VAL A 96 -31.19 13.09 -7.78
C VAL A 96 -30.73 12.72 -9.18
N PHE A 97 -30.42 11.45 -9.37
CA PHE A 97 -30.09 10.88 -10.67
C PHE A 97 -31.34 10.23 -11.26
N ILE A 98 -31.74 10.69 -12.43
CA ILE A 98 -32.91 10.21 -13.15
C ILE A 98 -32.43 9.23 -14.21
N ALA A 99 -32.81 7.98 -14.05
CA ALA A 99 -32.58 6.93 -15.02
C ALA A 99 -33.89 6.58 -15.75
N ASN A 100 -33.81 6.24 -17.03
CA ASN A 100 -34.97 5.76 -17.78
C ASN A 100 -34.64 4.48 -18.55
N ALA A 101 -35.65 3.61 -18.69
CA ALA A 101 -35.58 2.40 -19.51
C ALA A 101 -36.91 2.19 -20.27
N SER A 102 -36.84 1.51 -21.42
CA SER A 102 -38.04 1.02 -22.13
C SER A 102 -38.50 -0.31 -21.52
N PRO A 103 -39.80 -0.65 -21.53
CA PRO A 103 -40.27 -1.98 -21.09
C PRO A 103 -40.12 -3.07 -22.18
N ASP A 104 -40.01 -2.69 -23.46
CA ASP A 104 -39.89 -3.62 -24.60
C ASP A 104 -38.42 -3.91 -24.95
N GLY A 105 -38.19 -4.92 -25.81
CA GLY A 105 -36.89 -5.41 -26.27
C GLY A 105 -35.93 -4.36 -26.86
N VAL A 106 -34.69 -4.80 -27.08
CA VAL A 106 -33.51 -3.99 -27.43
C VAL A 106 -33.61 -3.45 -28.87
N ALA A 107 -33.42 -2.14 -29.06
CA ALA A 107 -32.99 -1.64 -30.37
C ALA A 107 -31.48 -1.82 -30.45
N THR A 108 -31.03 -2.84 -31.19
CA THR A 108 -29.60 -3.12 -31.42
C THR A 108 -28.98 -1.89 -32.08
N ILE A 109 -27.88 -1.38 -31.53
CA ILE A 109 -27.15 -0.28 -32.14
C ILE A 109 -26.26 -0.90 -33.22
N ASN A 110 -26.60 -0.73 -34.50
CA ASN A 110 -25.65 -0.96 -35.58
C ASN A 110 -24.48 0.01 -35.38
N SER A 111 -23.25 -0.49 -35.55
CA SER A 111 -21.92 0.13 -35.29
C SER A 111 -21.63 1.47 -35.98
N THR A 112 -22.56 2.42 -35.90
CA THR A 112 -22.48 3.74 -36.54
C THR A 112 -22.11 4.78 -35.48
N GLY A 113 -20.80 4.93 -35.30
CA GLY A 113 -20.17 6.08 -34.63
C GLY A 113 -20.08 5.95 -33.11
N ALA A 114 -18.95 5.46 -32.60
CA ALA A 114 -18.55 5.72 -31.22
C ALA A 114 -18.54 7.24 -30.98
N ALA A 115 -19.31 7.70 -29.99
CA ALA A 115 -19.38 9.11 -29.67
C ALA A 115 -18.01 9.60 -29.17
N LYS A 116 -17.35 10.50 -29.92
CA LYS A 116 -16.03 11.06 -29.59
C LYS A 116 -15.98 11.99 -28.35
N CYS A 117 -17.06 12.11 -27.57
CA CYS A 117 -17.13 13.07 -26.46
C CYS A 117 -16.60 12.50 -25.11
N HIS A 118 -16.56 11.18 -24.94
CA HIS A 118 -16.01 10.51 -23.76
C HIS A 118 -15.60 9.07 -24.12
N GLU A 119 -14.69 8.52 -23.32
CA GLU A 119 -14.26 7.13 -23.46
C GLU A 119 -15.42 6.17 -23.14
N ALA A 120 -15.70 5.26 -24.06
CA ALA A 120 -16.76 4.27 -23.90
C ALA A 120 -16.14 2.88 -23.96
N THR A 121 -16.46 2.05 -22.97
CA THR A 121 -15.91 0.70 -22.85
C THR A 121 -16.91 -0.33 -23.35
N CYS A 122 -16.51 -1.11 -24.36
CA CYS A 122 -17.20 -2.32 -24.77
C CYS A 122 -16.57 -3.51 -24.06
N GLN A 123 -17.36 -4.33 -23.39
CA GLN A 123 -16.92 -5.67 -22.99
C GLN A 123 -17.75 -6.74 -23.70
N PRO A 124 -17.10 -7.73 -24.34
CA PRO A 124 -17.81 -8.87 -24.90
C PRO A 124 -18.45 -9.68 -23.77
N LEU A 125 -19.69 -10.13 -23.98
CA LEU A 125 -20.38 -11.00 -23.02
C LEU A 125 -19.94 -12.44 -23.27
N ASP A 126 -18.84 -12.87 -22.65
CA ASP A 126 -18.41 -14.27 -22.68
C ASP A 126 -19.18 -15.09 -21.63
N TRP A 127 -20.43 -15.39 -21.94
CA TRP A 127 -21.34 -16.14 -21.06
C TRP A 127 -21.45 -17.62 -21.43
N SER A 128 -20.58 -18.09 -22.31
CA SER A 128 -20.52 -19.47 -22.82
C SER A 128 -20.52 -20.53 -21.71
N ARG A 129 -19.97 -20.20 -20.53
CA ARG A 129 -19.91 -21.07 -19.34
C ARG A 129 -21.05 -20.87 -18.34
N SER A 130 -21.87 -19.84 -18.51
CA SER A 130 -22.92 -19.44 -17.54
C SER A 130 -24.33 -19.85 -17.96
N PHE A 131 -24.53 -20.20 -19.24
CA PHE A 131 -25.80 -20.64 -19.78
C PHE A 131 -25.59 -21.76 -20.81
N ASP A 132 -26.49 -22.74 -20.85
CA ASP A 132 -26.47 -23.83 -21.83
C ASP A 132 -26.78 -23.36 -23.27
N ALA A 133 -27.39 -22.19 -23.43
CA ALA A 133 -27.65 -21.50 -24.70
C ALA A 133 -27.59 -19.97 -24.52
N THR A 134 -27.32 -19.23 -25.60
CA THR A 134 -27.28 -17.75 -25.56
C THR A 134 -28.67 -17.18 -25.23
N PRO A 135 -28.81 -16.32 -24.19
CA PRO A 135 -30.10 -15.79 -23.80
C PRO A 135 -30.69 -14.87 -24.87
N GLN A 136 -31.98 -15.02 -25.15
CA GLN A 136 -32.71 -14.12 -26.05
C GLN A 136 -32.60 -12.64 -25.58
N PRO A 137 -32.67 -11.65 -26.50
CA PRO A 137 -32.47 -10.24 -26.17
C PRO A 137 -33.40 -9.67 -25.08
N GLN A 138 -34.63 -10.19 -24.94
CA GLN A 138 -35.53 -9.78 -23.85
C GLN A 138 -35.08 -10.33 -22.50
N ASN A 139 -34.70 -11.61 -22.44
CA ASN A 139 -34.16 -12.24 -21.23
C ASN A 139 -32.87 -11.54 -20.77
N LEU A 140 -32.04 -11.11 -21.72
CA LEU A 140 -30.82 -10.33 -21.47
C LEU A 140 -31.12 -9.00 -20.76
N LYS A 141 -32.16 -8.29 -21.19
CA LYS A 141 -32.54 -7.00 -20.61
C LYS A 141 -33.10 -7.15 -19.19
N ASP A 142 -33.98 -8.12 -18.98
CA ASP A 142 -34.53 -8.40 -17.65
C ASP A 142 -33.43 -8.86 -16.69
N LEU A 143 -32.43 -9.60 -17.18
CA LEU A 143 -31.24 -9.96 -16.43
C LEU A 143 -30.41 -8.73 -16.02
N ILE A 144 -30.15 -7.80 -16.95
CA ILE A 144 -29.41 -6.55 -16.68
C ILE A 144 -30.18 -5.66 -15.71
N LEU A 145 -31.50 -5.53 -15.87
CA LEU A 145 -32.31 -4.76 -14.95
C LEU A 145 -32.25 -5.39 -13.55
N ALA A 146 -32.69 -6.64 -13.41
CA ALA A 146 -32.83 -7.31 -12.12
C ALA A 146 -31.50 -7.46 -11.36
N ARG A 147 -30.41 -7.79 -12.07
CA ARG A 147 -29.14 -8.18 -11.45
C ARG A 147 -28.06 -7.11 -11.47
N LEU A 148 -28.18 -6.07 -12.31
CA LEU A 148 -27.22 -4.95 -12.33
C LEU A 148 -27.88 -3.63 -11.87
N LEU A 149 -28.86 -3.12 -12.62
CA LEU A 149 -29.41 -1.77 -12.39
C LEU A 149 -30.19 -1.65 -11.07
N LEU A 150 -30.98 -2.68 -10.72
CA LEU A 150 -31.79 -2.66 -9.51
C LEU A 150 -30.98 -2.69 -8.21
N MET A 151 -29.70 -3.08 -8.24
CA MET A 151 -28.83 -3.00 -7.06
C MET A 151 -28.55 -1.54 -6.64
N PHE A 152 -28.60 -0.62 -7.60
CA PHE A 152 -28.26 0.79 -7.41
C PHE A 152 -29.48 1.72 -7.42
N ALA A 153 -30.65 1.26 -7.89
CA ALA A 153 -31.89 2.03 -7.87
C ALA A 153 -32.45 2.16 -6.44
N ASP A 154 -32.92 3.35 -6.08
CA ASP A 154 -33.65 3.61 -4.83
C ASP A 154 -35.15 3.41 -5.02
N VAL A 155 -35.69 3.97 -6.09
CA VAL A 155 -37.11 3.89 -6.44
C VAL A 155 -37.23 3.49 -7.91
N ILE A 156 -38.08 2.50 -8.18
CA ILE A 156 -38.46 2.10 -9.54
C ILE A 156 -39.87 2.59 -9.78
N CYS A 157 -40.06 3.46 -10.76
CA CYS A 157 -41.35 3.98 -11.16
C CYS A 157 -41.79 3.33 -12.48
N ILE A 158 -42.80 2.46 -12.43
CA ILE A 158 -43.29 1.68 -13.58
C ILE A 158 -44.65 2.22 -14.02
N PHE A 159 -44.78 2.57 -15.29
CA PHE A 159 -46.07 3.01 -15.86
C PHE A 159 -46.82 1.80 -16.41
N ALA A 160 -47.91 1.39 -15.74
CA ALA A 160 -48.66 0.18 -16.07
C ALA A 160 -49.22 0.23 -17.50
N ASP A 161 -49.78 1.37 -17.92
CA ASP A 161 -50.31 1.58 -19.27
C ASP A 161 -49.25 1.30 -20.37
N ASP A 162 -47.99 1.62 -20.09
CA ASP A 162 -46.89 1.43 -21.04
C ASP A 162 -46.35 -0.02 -21.07
N CYS A 163 -46.77 -0.85 -20.11
CA CYS A 163 -46.31 -2.23 -19.87
C CYS A 163 -47.39 -3.29 -20.11
N GLY A 164 -48.56 -2.94 -20.65
CA GLY A 164 -49.68 -3.87 -20.84
C GLY A 164 -50.61 -3.98 -19.61
N GLY A 165 -50.74 -2.91 -18.83
CA GLY A 165 -51.57 -2.85 -17.63
C GLY A 165 -50.91 -3.48 -16.40
N LEU A 166 -51.68 -3.64 -15.31
CA LEU A 166 -51.18 -4.24 -14.07
C LEU A 166 -50.70 -5.67 -14.26
N ALA A 167 -51.35 -6.47 -15.12
CA ALA A 167 -50.94 -7.83 -15.44
C ALA A 167 -49.52 -7.89 -16.03
N GLY A 168 -49.19 -7.00 -16.98
CA GLY A 168 -47.86 -6.94 -17.56
C GLY A 168 -46.78 -6.50 -16.56
N VAL A 169 -47.13 -5.63 -15.61
CA VAL A 169 -46.26 -5.27 -14.48
C VAL A 169 -46.04 -6.47 -13.55
N THR A 170 -47.09 -7.24 -13.25
CA THR A 170 -46.99 -8.48 -12.45
C THR A 170 -46.02 -9.46 -13.08
N THR A 171 -46.13 -9.71 -14.39
CA THR A 171 -45.22 -10.61 -15.11
C THR A 171 -43.77 -10.16 -14.98
N LYS A 172 -43.48 -8.86 -15.18
CA LYS A 172 -42.12 -8.32 -15.09
C LYS A 172 -41.54 -8.42 -13.69
N LEU A 173 -42.28 -7.98 -12.68
CA LEU A 173 -41.82 -8.03 -11.28
C LEU A 173 -41.62 -9.49 -10.82
N THR A 174 -42.48 -10.41 -11.25
CA THR A 174 -42.33 -11.85 -10.98
C THR A 174 -41.09 -12.42 -11.67
N THR A 175 -40.82 -12.04 -12.93
CA THR A 175 -39.59 -12.43 -13.63
C THR A 175 -38.35 -11.93 -12.91
N TRP A 176 -38.32 -10.66 -12.49
CA TRP A 176 -37.19 -10.11 -11.74
C TRP A 176 -37.02 -10.76 -10.37
N ALA A 177 -38.12 -11.07 -9.68
CA ALA A 177 -38.08 -11.81 -8.42
C ALA A 177 -37.49 -13.23 -8.60
N LYS A 178 -37.85 -13.93 -9.68
CA LYS A 178 -37.28 -15.25 -10.03
C LYS A 178 -35.77 -15.17 -10.32
N LEU A 179 -35.31 -14.12 -10.98
CA LEU A 179 -33.88 -13.89 -11.25
C LEU A 179 -33.08 -13.56 -9.98
N ASN A 180 -33.78 -13.19 -8.90
CA ASN A 180 -33.27 -12.81 -7.59
C ASN A 180 -32.30 -11.61 -7.60
N SER A 181 -32.19 -10.91 -6.48
CA SER A 181 -31.22 -9.81 -6.36
C SER A 181 -29.80 -10.33 -6.29
N ALA A 182 -28.89 -9.73 -7.05
CA ALA A 182 -27.45 -10.00 -6.96
C ALA A 182 -26.76 -9.27 -5.79
N SER A 183 -27.44 -8.35 -5.10
CA SER A 183 -26.80 -7.48 -4.11
C SER A 183 -26.55 -8.17 -2.77
N SER A 184 -25.34 -8.02 -2.21
CA SER A 184 -25.01 -8.50 -0.86
C SER A 184 -25.54 -7.62 0.28
N LEU A 185 -26.16 -6.48 -0.02
CA LEU A 185 -26.70 -5.57 1.01
C LEU A 185 -28.03 -6.11 1.58
N PRO A 186 -28.45 -5.67 2.78
CA PRO A 186 -29.71 -6.08 3.39
C PRO A 186 -30.94 -5.88 2.50
N SER A 187 -32.01 -6.65 2.73
CA SER A 187 -33.27 -6.51 1.98
C SER A 187 -33.95 -5.16 2.21
N THR A 188 -33.66 -4.47 3.31
CA THR A 188 -34.19 -3.14 3.64
C THR A 188 -33.78 -2.05 2.64
N VAL A 189 -32.63 -2.19 1.97
CA VAL A 189 -32.14 -1.21 0.98
C VAL A 189 -32.46 -1.59 -0.46
N ARG A 190 -33.29 -2.62 -0.65
CA ARG A 190 -33.80 -3.01 -1.97
C ARG A 190 -34.66 -1.89 -2.54
N PRO A 191 -34.76 -1.79 -3.88
CA PRO A 191 -35.54 -0.74 -4.51
C PRO A 191 -37.00 -0.77 -4.06
N ARG A 192 -37.56 0.43 -3.91
CA ARG A 192 -38.98 0.66 -3.62
C ARG A 192 -39.75 0.73 -4.94
N VAL A 193 -40.82 -0.03 -5.08
CA VAL A 193 -41.58 -0.11 -6.34
C VAL A 193 -42.77 0.84 -6.28
N LEU A 194 -42.84 1.73 -7.25
CA LEU A 194 -43.97 2.62 -7.48
C LEU A 194 -44.61 2.30 -8.82
N VAL A 195 -45.88 1.88 -8.81
CA VAL A 195 -46.63 1.60 -10.04
C VAL A 195 -47.63 2.72 -10.29
N VAL A 196 -47.56 3.32 -11.48
CA VAL A 196 -48.52 4.34 -11.93
C VAL A 196 -49.50 3.66 -12.86
N ALA A 197 -50.74 3.53 -12.42
CA ALA A 197 -51.83 2.91 -13.18
C ALA A 197 -52.92 3.94 -13.49
N ARG A 198 -53.66 3.72 -14.58
CA ARG A 198 -54.88 4.47 -14.87
C ARG A 198 -56.06 3.51 -14.83
N LEU A 199 -56.78 3.49 -13.71
CA LEU A 199 -57.96 2.66 -13.53
C LEU A 199 -59.13 3.52 -13.07
N PRO A 200 -60.37 3.20 -13.47
CA PRO A 200 -61.57 3.78 -12.87
C PRO A 200 -61.54 3.68 -11.34
N GLY A 201 -61.93 4.75 -10.64
CA GLY A 201 -61.78 4.85 -9.19
C GLY A 201 -62.62 3.83 -8.40
N ASP A 202 -63.73 3.38 -8.98
CA ASP A 202 -64.65 2.37 -8.46
C ASP A 202 -64.06 0.95 -8.42
N ILE A 203 -63.12 0.62 -9.31
CA ILE A 203 -62.46 -0.71 -9.35
C ILE A 203 -61.01 -0.68 -8.87
N PHE A 204 -60.44 0.51 -8.62
CA PHE A 204 -59.02 0.68 -8.31
C PHE A 204 -58.56 -0.14 -7.11
N ASP A 205 -59.27 -0.07 -5.98
CA ASP A 205 -58.86 -0.77 -4.76
C ASP A 205 -58.92 -2.29 -4.92
N SER A 206 -59.93 -2.81 -5.63
CA SER A 206 -60.09 -4.24 -5.91
C SER A 206 -58.98 -4.77 -6.81
N GLU A 207 -58.70 -4.08 -7.92
CA GLU A 207 -57.64 -4.44 -8.87
C GLU A 207 -56.24 -4.35 -8.24
N VAL A 208 -55.99 -3.32 -7.42
CA VAL A 208 -54.71 -3.16 -6.71
C VAL A 208 -54.54 -4.25 -5.64
N LEU A 209 -55.61 -4.63 -4.94
CA LEU A 209 -55.56 -5.72 -3.97
C LEU A 209 -55.25 -7.06 -4.66
N HIS A 210 -55.92 -7.35 -5.78
CA HIS A 210 -55.64 -8.54 -6.58
C HIS A 210 -54.20 -8.56 -7.11
N PHE A 211 -53.73 -7.43 -7.66
CA PHE A 211 -52.35 -7.24 -8.10
C PHE A 211 -51.31 -7.50 -6.99
N ARG A 212 -51.54 -6.94 -5.79
CA ARG A 212 -50.67 -7.16 -4.63
C ARG A 212 -50.66 -8.62 -4.20
N SER A 213 -51.83 -9.26 -4.13
CA SER A 213 -51.96 -10.67 -3.76
C SER A 213 -51.13 -11.57 -4.68
N GLN A 214 -51.22 -11.37 -6.00
CA GLN A 214 -50.42 -12.13 -6.97
C GLN A 214 -48.91 -11.96 -6.78
N LEU A 215 -48.45 -10.75 -6.48
CA LEU A 215 -47.02 -10.49 -6.26
C LEU A 215 -46.49 -11.04 -4.94
N PHE A 216 -47.29 -11.01 -3.87
CA PHE A 216 -46.89 -11.59 -2.59
C PHE A 216 -46.86 -13.13 -2.62
N LEU A 217 -47.59 -13.76 -3.54
CA LEU A 217 -47.48 -15.19 -3.82
C LEU A 217 -46.22 -15.56 -4.61
N ALA A 218 -45.59 -14.60 -5.29
CA ALA A 218 -44.35 -14.86 -6.02
C ALA A 218 -43.18 -15.08 -5.05
N SER A 219 -42.50 -16.23 -5.18
CA SER A 219 -41.30 -16.51 -4.39
C SER A 219 -40.24 -15.43 -4.63
N ASN A 220 -39.53 -15.05 -3.56
CA ASN A 220 -38.43 -14.08 -3.59
C ASN A 220 -38.81 -12.61 -3.90
N PHE A 221 -40.10 -12.23 -3.94
CA PHE A 221 -40.47 -10.82 -4.13
C PHE A 221 -39.91 -9.92 -3.01
N SER A 222 -40.06 -10.34 -1.75
CA SER A 222 -39.58 -9.60 -0.56
C SER A 222 -38.06 -9.58 -0.41
N SER A 223 -37.33 -10.48 -1.07
CA SER A 223 -35.85 -10.42 -1.11
C SER A 223 -35.33 -9.44 -2.17
N CYS A 224 -36.16 -9.09 -3.16
CA CYS A 224 -35.80 -8.25 -4.29
C CYS A 224 -36.30 -6.81 -4.18
N PHE A 225 -37.41 -6.58 -3.47
CA PHE A 225 -38.07 -5.28 -3.33
C PHE A 225 -38.45 -5.02 -1.87
N SER A 226 -38.26 -3.77 -1.41
CA SER A 226 -38.53 -3.40 -0.01
C SER A 226 -39.96 -2.89 0.22
N SER A 227 -40.61 -2.36 -0.82
CA SER A 227 -41.99 -1.85 -0.74
C SER A 227 -42.65 -1.82 -2.12
N LEU A 228 -43.99 -1.79 -2.12
CA LEU A 228 -44.83 -1.71 -3.31
C LEU A 228 -45.99 -0.74 -3.09
N ASN A 229 -45.96 0.37 -3.82
CA ASN A 229 -47.00 1.39 -3.81
C ASN A 229 -47.62 1.55 -5.20
N VAL A 230 -48.93 1.78 -5.28
CA VAL A 230 -49.66 1.94 -6.55
C VAL A 230 -50.44 3.25 -6.50
N ILE A 231 -50.24 4.11 -7.49
CA ILE A 231 -50.93 5.39 -7.62
C ILE A 231 -51.87 5.34 -8.82
N ASN A 232 -53.08 5.86 -8.63
CA ASN A 232 -54.02 6.09 -9.71
C ASN A 232 -53.81 7.46 -10.37
N SER A 233 -53.57 7.49 -11.68
CA SER A 233 -53.46 8.72 -12.49
C SER A 233 -54.72 8.91 -13.34
N LEU A 234 -55.81 9.33 -12.71
CA LEU A 234 -57.13 9.55 -13.30
C LEU A 234 -57.27 10.95 -13.93
N VAL A 235 -56.57 11.29 -15.04
CA VAL A 235 -56.92 12.50 -15.82
C VAL A 235 -56.66 12.33 -17.33
N LYS A 236 -57.61 12.82 -18.16
CA LYS A 236 -57.62 12.81 -19.64
C LYS A 236 -56.37 13.49 -20.26
N LEU A 237 -55.73 12.80 -21.20
CA LEU A 237 -54.48 13.13 -21.92
C LEU A 237 -54.46 14.41 -22.79
N ARG A 238 -55.42 15.34 -22.68
CA ARG A 238 -55.54 16.47 -23.62
C ARG A 238 -54.82 17.77 -23.23
N THR A 239 -54.29 17.92 -22.01
CA THR A 239 -53.54 19.13 -21.61
C THR A 239 -52.38 18.79 -20.66
N SER A 240 -51.15 19.17 -20.95
CA SER A 240 -49.94 18.86 -20.17
C SER A 240 -49.68 19.89 -19.04
N SER A 241 -50.57 19.96 -18.04
CA SER A 241 -50.40 20.86 -16.90
C SER A 241 -49.62 20.21 -15.75
N LYS A 242 -48.79 21.00 -15.04
CA LYS A 242 -47.98 20.55 -13.90
C LYS A 242 -48.84 19.97 -12.75
N ALA A 243 -50.09 20.41 -12.63
CA ALA A 243 -51.05 19.93 -11.64
C ALA A 243 -51.41 18.44 -11.79
N GLN A 244 -51.19 17.83 -12.95
CA GLN A 244 -51.57 16.42 -13.21
C GLN A 244 -50.64 15.39 -12.57
N PHE A 245 -49.38 15.75 -12.34
CA PHE A 245 -48.37 14.85 -11.80
C PHE A 245 -47.90 15.28 -10.40
N SER A 246 -48.58 16.25 -9.76
CA SER A 246 -48.23 16.73 -8.42
C SER A 246 -48.31 15.61 -7.37
N ALA A 247 -49.34 14.76 -7.45
CA ALA A 247 -49.46 13.59 -6.58
C ALA A 247 -48.32 12.58 -6.80
N LEU A 248 -47.95 12.32 -8.06
CA LEU A 248 -46.81 11.45 -8.40
C LEU A 248 -45.48 12.05 -7.92
N GLU A 249 -45.26 13.35 -8.12
CA GLU A 249 -44.07 14.07 -7.65
C GLU A 249 -43.95 14.01 -6.12
N TRP A 250 -45.06 14.19 -5.40
CA TRP A 250 -45.09 14.09 -3.95
C TRP A 250 -44.78 12.68 -3.45
N VAL A 251 -45.42 11.64 -4.00
CA VAL A 251 -45.15 10.25 -3.61
C VAL A 251 -43.72 9.84 -3.98
N LEU A 252 -43.22 10.23 -5.15
CA LEU A 252 -41.81 9.99 -5.52
C LEU A 252 -40.86 10.58 -4.49
N ALA A 253 -41.11 11.81 -4.03
CA ALA A 253 -40.28 12.43 -2.99
C ALA A 253 -40.33 11.65 -1.67
N GLN A 254 -41.51 11.19 -1.24
CA GLN A 254 -41.68 10.38 -0.03
C GLN A 254 -40.97 9.03 -0.12
N GLU A 255 -41.18 8.28 -1.21
CA GLU A 255 -40.51 6.99 -1.43
C GLU A 255 -38.98 7.16 -1.54
N THR A 256 -38.51 8.24 -2.17
CA THR A 256 -37.07 8.56 -2.26
C THR A 256 -36.48 8.84 -0.88
N LEU A 257 -37.16 9.65 -0.06
CA LEU A 257 -36.72 9.96 1.30
C LEU A 257 -36.69 8.71 2.18
N ALA A 258 -37.69 7.85 2.05
CA ALA A 258 -37.77 6.62 2.83
C ALA A 258 -36.73 5.56 2.37
N ALA A 259 -36.46 5.45 1.06
CA ALA A 259 -35.35 4.63 0.54
C ALA A 259 -33.99 5.13 1.06
N ARG A 260 -33.79 6.45 1.02
CA ARG A 260 -32.59 7.10 1.54
C ARG A 260 -32.40 6.82 3.03
N GLN A 261 -33.45 6.96 3.84
CA GLN A 261 -33.39 6.67 5.26
C GLN A 261 -33.01 5.21 5.53
N ALA A 262 -33.58 4.26 4.78
CA ALA A 262 -33.20 2.86 4.88
C ALA A 262 -31.71 2.61 4.56
N ARG A 263 -31.17 3.31 3.55
CA ARG A 263 -29.74 3.27 3.22
C ARG A 263 -28.86 3.89 4.30
N ILE A 264 -29.27 4.99 4.93
CA ILE A 264 -28.56 5.61 6.07
C ILE A 264 -28.48 4.61 7.22
N THR A 265 -29.63 4.08 7.66
CA THR A 265 -29.70 3.12 8.77
C THR A 265 -28.89 1.86 8.49
N SER A 266 -28.79 1.44 7.24
CA SER A 266 -28.04 0.24 6.83
C SER A 266 -26.58 0.51 6.46
N HIS A 267 -26.07 1.74 6.62
CA HIS A 267 -24.71 2.15 6.23
C HIS A 267 -24.38 1.87 4.75
N ALA A 268 -25.37 2.02 3.87
CA ALA A 268 -25.30 1.75 2.43
C ALA A 268 -25.67 2.98 1.58
N LEU A 269 -25.60 4.18 2.17
CA LEU A 269 -25.76 5.45 1.46
C LEU A 269 -24.41 5.89 0.90
N PHE A 270 -24.18 5.65 -0.39
CA PHE A 270 -22.91 5.91 -1.04
C PHE A 270 -22.75 7.38 -1.45
N SER A 271 -21.53 7.90 -1.34
CA SER A 271 -21.16 9.17 -1.99
C SER A 271 -21.23 9.01 -3.52
N SER A 272 -21.24 10.10 -4.27
CA SER A 272 -21.27 10.02 -5.73
C SER A 272 -20.04 9.30 -6.31
N ILE A 273 -18.87 9.47 -5.68
CA ILE A 273 -17.62 8.80 -6.08
C ILE A 273 -17.72 7.30 -5.81
N HIS A 274 -18.18 6.91 -4.61
CA HIS A 274 -18.32 5.50 -4.25
C HIS A 274 -19.38 4.79 -5.09
N LEU A 275 -20.49 5.48 -5.38
CA LEU A 275 -21.58 4.94 -6.21
C LEU A 275 -21.09 4.62 -7.62
N ALA A 276 -20.38 5.54 -8.27
CA ALA A 276 -19.84 5.33 -9.61
C ALA A 276 -18.81 4.19 -9.62
N ALA A 277 -17.86 4.20 -8.68
CA ALA A 277 -16.83 3.17 -8.59
C ALA A 277 -17.40 1.77 -8.29
N LEU A 278 -18.44 1.65 -7.44
CA LEU A 278 -19.12 0.37 -7.18
C LEU A 278 -19.90 -0.10 -8.40
N PHE A 279 -20.52 0.81 -9.14
CA PHE A 279 -21.23 0.48 -10.38
C PHE A 279 -20.27 -0.08 -11.43
N ASP A 280 -19.11 0.55 -11.63
CA ASP A 280 -18.10 0.08 -12.58
C ASP A 280 -17.62 -1.33 -12.24
N LYS A 281 -17.33 -1.60 -10.95
CA LYS A 281 -16.95 -2.92 -10.47
C LYS A 281 -18.08 -3.94 -10.63
N ALA A 282 -19.32 -3.56 -10.34
CA ALA A 282 -20.48 -4.43 -10.49
C ALA A 282 -20.74 -4.79 -11.95
N TRP A 283 -20.58 -3.81 -12.84
CA TRP A 283 -20.68 -4.01 -14.28
C TRP A 283 -19.62 -5.01 -14.74
N GLN A 284 -18.33 -4.76 -14.49
CA GLN A 284 -17.24 -5.67 -14.92
C GLN A 284 -17.42 -7.11 -14.41
N ARG A 285 -17.91 -7.28 -13.18
CA ARG A 285 -18.23 -8.59 -12.61
C ARG A 285 -19.41 -9.25 -13.33
N PHE A 286 -20.47 -8.49 -13.59
CA PHE A 286 -21.65 -8.96 -14.30
C PHE A 286 -21.33 -9.40 -15.74
N SER A 287 -20.42 -8.70 -16.44
CA SER A 287 -19.96 -9.09 -17.79
C SER A 287 -19.33 -10.47 -17.80
N LYS A 288 -18.61 -10.84 -16.74
CA LYS A 288 -17.89 -12.13 -16.61
C LYS A 288 -18.74 -13.24 -15.98
N SER A 289 -19.61 -12.91 -15.03
CA SER A 289 -20.36 -13.88 -14.24
C SER A 289 -21.74 -13.32 -13.87
N PRO A 290 -22.72 -13.36 -14.79
CA PRO A 290 -24.01 -12.69 -14.60
C PRO A 290 -24.83 -13.27 -13.45
N ASN A 291 -24.67 -14.55 -13.12
CA ASN A 291 -25.39 -15.23 -12.03
C ASN A 291 -24.70 -15.09 -10.66
N ALA A 292 -23.49 -14.51 -10.59
CA ALA A 292 -22.81 -14.28 -9.33
C ALA A 292 -23.45 -13.14 -8.54
N SER A 293 -23.35 -13.19 -7.21
CA SER A 293 -23.69 -12.07 -6.35
C SER A 293 -22.56 -11.03 -6.32
N PHE A 294 -22.93 -9.77 -6.13
CA PHE A 294 -22.01 -8.66 -5.99
C PHE A 294 -21.85 -8.27 -4.52
N ASN A 295 -20.64 -8.49 -3.98
CA ASN A 295 -20.29 -8.13 -2.62
C ASN A 295 -19.66 -6.72 -2.57
N PHE A 296 -20.42 -5.74 -2.07
CA PHE A 296 -20.02 -4.34 -2.02
C PHE A 296 -18.75 -4.12 -1.17
N ILE A 297 -18.65 -4.80 -0.03
CA ILE A 297 -17.52 -4.68 0.89
C ILE A 297 -16.25 -5.26 0.24
N ARG A 298 -16.31 -6.45 -0.34
CA ARG A 298 -15.16 -7.05 -1.05
C ARG A 298 -14.75 -6.23 -2.27
N ALA A 299 -15.71 -5.73 -3.04
CA ALA A 299 -15.44 -4.88 -4.20
C ALA A 299 -14.72 -3.59 -3.80
N SER A 300 -15.09 -2.98 -2.66
CA SER A 300 -14.41 -1.79 -2.14
C SER A 300 -12.96 -2.05 -1.72
N ARG A 301 -12.60 -3.30 -1.42
CA ARG A 301 -11.25 -3.71 -0.95
C ARG A 301 -10.38 -4.37 -2.02
N GLU A 302 -10.81 -4.42 -3.28
CA GLU A 302 -10.04 -5.06 -4.36
C GLU A 302 -8.66 -4.41 -4.59
N GLY A 303 -8.54 -3.10 -4.38
CA GLY A 303 -7.27 -2.36 -4.46
C GLY A 303 -6.48 -2.28 -3.14
N ASN A 304 -7.02 -2.83 -2.05
CA ASN A 304 -6.40 -2.87 -0.72
C ASN A 304 -6.89 -4.11 0.04
N ALA A 305 -6.53 -5.31 -0.43
CA ALA A 305 -7.01 -6.55 0.19
C ALA A 305 -6.43 -6.72 1.60
N VAL A 306 -7.16 -7.42 2.47
CA VAL A 306 -6.63 -7.79 3.81
C VAL A 306 -5.41 -8.70 3.61
N ASN A 307 -4.33 -8.42 4.34
CA ASN A 307 -3.10 -9.20 4.26
C ASN A 307 -3.37 -10.68 4.60
N TYR A 308 -2.92 -11.59 3.74
CA TYR A 308 -3.08 -13.04 3.93
C TYR A 308 -2.30 -13.56 5.16
N GLU A 309 -1.23 -12.89 5.56
CA GLU A 309 -0.41 -13.22 6.75
C GLU A 309 -1.07 -12.79 8.08
N SER A 310 -2.26 -12.16 8.01
CA SER A 310 -3.02 -11.75 9.21
C SER A 310 -3.30 -12.90 10.17
N ARG A 311 -3.46 -14.14 9.66
CA ARG A 311 -3.56 -15.36 10.48
C ARG A 311 -2.34 -15.54 11.39
N ASP A 312 -1.14 -15.44 10.82
CA ASP A 312 0.11 -15.67 11.54
C ASP A 312 0.40 -14.54 12.52
N HIS A 313 0.02 -13.30 12.18
CA HIS A 313 0.11 -12.16 13.08
C HIS A 313 -0.78 -12.31 14.32
N ILE A 314 -2.05 -12.73 14.15
CA ILE A 314 -2.97 -12.93 15.28
C ILE A 314 -2.46 -14.04 16.18
N ASN A 315 -2.07 -15.19 15.61
CA ASN A 315 -1.52 -16.30 16.38
C ASN A 315 -0.26 -15.88 17.17
N THR A 316 0.69 -15.25 16.49
CA THR A 316 1.94 -14.78 17.10
C THR A 316 1.69 -13.77 18.21
N PHE A 317 0.78 -12.81 17.99
CA PHE A 317 0.44 -11.80 18.98
C PHE A 317 -0.22 -12.39 20.23
N LEU A 318 -1.16 -13.34 20.06
CA LEU A 318 -1.83 -13.99 21.19
C LEU A 318 -0.86 -14.85 22.00
N ARG A 319 0.04 -15.59 21.34
CA ARG A 319 1.10 -16.34 22.04
C ARG A 319 2.03 -15.43 22.83
N LEU A 320 2.53 -14.37 22.19
CA LEU A 320 3.36 -13.35 22.86
C LEU A 320 2.63 -12.70 24.04
N SER A 321 1.31 -12.54 23.93
CA SER A 321 0.49 -12.01 25.02
C SER A 321 0.45 -12.95 26.23
N ILE A 322 0.32 -14.26 26.02
CA ILE A 322 0.41 -15.25 27.12
C ILE A 322 1.82 -15.26 27.72
N GLU A 323 2.85 -15.35 26.89
CA GLU A 323 4.26 -15.37 27.32
C GLU A 323 4.60 -14.13 28.16
N SER A 324 4.08 -12.97 27.76
CA SER A 324 4.30 -11.69 28.44
C SER A 324 3.31 -11.42 29.59
N LYS A 325 2.42 -12.36 29.91
CA LYS A 325 1.34 -12.21 30.91
C LYS A 325 0.44 -10.99 30.67
N LEU A 326 0.25 -10.61 29.40
CA LEU A 326 -0.66 -9.54 29.01
C LEU A 326 -2.10 -9.99 29.26
N PRO A 327 -2.88 -9.22 30.03
CA PRO A 327 -4.27 -9.57 30.29
C PRO A 327 -5.13 -9.44 29.02
N ASN A 328 -6.12 -10.33 28.88
CA ASN A 328 -7.00 -10.42 27.70
C ASN A 328 -7.79 -9.12 27.43
N ASN A 329 -7.97 -8.28 28.45
CA ASN A 329 -8.57 -6.95 28.32
C ASN A 329 -7.70 -5.96 27.52
N ILE A 330 -6.46 -6.30 27.19
CA ILE A 330 -5.57 -5.51 26.31
C ILE A 330 -5.51 -6.14 24.91
N ALA A 331 -5.38 -7.47 24.83
CA ALA A 331 -5.21 -8.17 23.56
C ALA A 331 -6.40 -7.98 22.59
N ILE A 332 -7.63 -8.11 23.09
CA ILE A 332 -8.84 -7.98 22.26
C ILE A 332 -9.02 -6.55 21.72
N PRO A 333 -8.92 -5.48 22.54
CA PRO A 333 -8.94 -4.11 22.02
C PRO A 333 -7.81 -3.83 21.04
N PHE A 334 -6.61 -4.36 21.26
CA PHE A 334 -5.49 -4.18 20.34
C PHE A 334 -5.77 -4.79 18.96
N ILE A 335 -6.19 -6.05 18.90
CA ILE A 335 -6.58 -6.70 17.63
C ILE A 335 -7.71 -5.91 16.95
N SER A 336 -8.72 -5.51 17.73
CA SER A 336 -9.86 -4.74 17.21
C SER A 336 -9.42 -3.39 16.63
N SER A 337 -8.47 -2.71 17.28
CA SER A 337 -7.92 -1.43 16.82
C SER A 337 -7.15 -1.56 15.49
N ALA A 338 -6.36 -2.61 15.34
CA ALA A 338 -5.64 -2.88 14.10
C ALA A 338 -6.61 -3.16 12.94
N ILE A 339 -7.68 -3.92 13.21
CA ILE A 339 -8.74 -4.18 12.23
C ILE A 339 -9.47 -2.89 11.85
N ILE A 340 -9.77 -2.00 12.80
CA ILE A 340 -10.40 -0.69 12.52
C ILE A 340 -9.52 0.17 11.64
N LEU A 341 -8.23 0.27 11.97
CA LEU A 341 -7.27 1.08 11.22
C LEU A 341 -7.23 0.60 9.76
N ASP A 342 -7.09 -0.70 9.53
CA ASP A 342 -7.12 -1.25 8.17
C ASP A 342 -8.50 -1.10 7.48
N SER A 343 -9.60 -1.22 8.22
CA SER A 343 -10.97 -1.21 7.66
C SER A 343 -11.40 0.15 7.12
N TYR A 344 -11.01 1.24 7.78
CA TYR A 344 -11.53 2.58 7.52
C TYR A 344 -10.43 3.63 7.30
N PRO A 345 -9.61 3.51 6.24
CA PRO A 345 -8.71 4.58 5.86
C PRO A 345 -9.50 5.83 5.41
N PRO A 346 -8.91 7.04 5.47
CA PRO A 346 -9.51 8.26 4.95
C PRO A 346 -10.03 8.09 3.51
N GLY A 347 -11.27 8.53 3.27
CA GLY A 347 -11.96 8.36 1.98
C GLY A 347 -12.65 7.01 1.78
N MET A 348 -12.52 6.05 2.70
CA MET A 348 -13.27 4.79 2.69
C MET A 348 -14.75 5.02 2.99
N HIS A 349 -15.62 4.21 2.37
CA HIS A 349 -17.05 4.21 2.72
C HIS A 349 -17.25 3.54 4.08
N LEU A 350 -18.00 4.19 4.96
CA LEU A 350 -18.30 3.71 6.32
C LEU A 350 -19.40 2.64 6.30
N PHE A 351 -19.06 1.44 5.83
CA PHE A 351 -19.92 0.27 5.90
C PHE A 351 -20.26 -0.11 7.35
N ASN A 352 -21.31 -0.90 7.55
CA ASN A 352 -21.64 -1.43 8.87
C ASN A 352 -20.45 -2.29 9.39
N PRO A 353 -19.89 -1.98 10.58
CA PRO A 353 -18.72 -2.68 11.09
C PRO A 353 -18.96 -4.18 11.27
N SER A 354 -20.13 -4.60 11.73
CA SER A 354 -20.43 -6.02 11.86
C SER A 354 -20.32 -6.74 10.51
N HIS A 355 -20.85 -6.15 9.44
CA HIS A 355 -20.76 -6.75 8.10
C HIS A 355 -19.33 -6.74 7.54
N VAL A 356 -18.56 -5.69 7.80
CA VAL A 356 -17.12 -5.61 7.43
C VAL A 356 -16.34 -6.73 8.10
N PHE A 357 -16.47 -6.88 9.41
CA PHE A 357 -15.82 -7.93 10.17
C PHE A 357 -16.18 -9.31 9.63
N HIS A 358 -17.46 -9.61 9.43
CA HIS A 358 -17.88 -10.92 8.92
C HIS A 358 -17.38 -11.21 7.50
N THR A 359 -17.35 -10.20 6.64
CA THR A 359 -17.03 -10.38 5.22
C THR A 359 -15.53 -10.50 4.96
N LEU A 360 -14.73 -9.72 5.70
CA LEU A 360 -13.29 -9.58 5.48
C LEU A 360 -12.47 -10.31 6.54
N TYR A 361 -12.71 -10.05 7.82
CA TYR A 361 -11.77 -10.44 8.88
C TYR A 361 -12.13 -11.73 9.61
N ARG A 362 -13.42 -12.09 9.71
CA ARG A 362 -13.88 -13.27 10.44
C ARG A 362 -13.16 -14.56 10.02
N PRO A 363 -12.97 -14.87 8.72
CA PRO A 363 -12.21 -16.05 8.32
C PRO A 363 -10.77 -16.04 8.87
N HIS A 364 -10.08 -14.91 8.74
CA HIS A 364 -8.69 -14.76 9.20
C HIS A 364 -8.55 -14.80 10.72
N VAL A 365 -9.50 -14.19 11.45
CA VAL A 365 -9.52 -14.21 12.92
C VAL A 365 -9.82 -15.60 13.44
N LEU A 366 -10.80 -16.30 12.87
CA LEU A 366 -11.12 -17.67 13.28
C LEU A 366 -9.96 -18.63 12.99
N ASP A 367 -9.34 -18.52 11.81
CA ASP A 367 -8.18 -19.34 11.45
C ASP A 367 -6.96 -19.02 12.33
N GLY A 368 -6.72 -17.75 12.64
CA GLY A 368 -5.66 -17.32 13.57
C GLY A 368 -5.88 -17.82 15.00
N LEU A 369 -7.12 -17.74 15.50
CA LEU A 369 -7.51 -18.25 16.82
C LEU A 369 -7.44 -19.79 16.90
N GLN A 370 -7.90 -20.48 15.86
CA GLN A 370 -7.79 -21.94 15.77
C GLN A 370 -6.32 -22.37 15.76
N SER A 371 -5.52 -21.74 14.90
CA SER A 371 -4.08 -22.01 14.83
C SER A 371 -3.33 -21.71 16.13
N PHE A 372 -3.87 -20.84 16.98
CA PHE A 372 -3.35 -20.55 18.32
C PHE A 372 -3.80 -21.62 19.32
N ALA A 373 -5.10 -21.95 19.35
CA ALA A 373 -5.65 -22.97 20.25
C ALA A 373 -5.02 -24.35 20.01
N ASP A 374 -4.80 -24.73 18.76
CA ASP A 374 -4.17 -26.00 18.38
C ASP A 374 -2.72 -26.08 18.86
N LYS A 375 -1.98 -24.96 18.83
CA LYS A 375 -0.57 -24.89 19.29
C LYS A 375 -0.45 -24.91 20.80
N GLU A 376 -1.38 -24.26 21.51
CA GLU A 376 -1.40 -24.17 22.97
C GLU A 376 -2.20 -25.31 23.64
N GLN A 377 -2.70 -26.28 22.86
CA GLN A 377 -3.53 -27.40 23.34
C GLN A 377 -4.78 -26.96 24.13
N LEU A 378 -5.34 -25.80 23.78
CA LEU A 378 -6.54 -25.24 24.43
C LEU A 378 -7.82 -25.82 23.83
N SER A 379 -8.93 -25.81 24.58
CA SER A 379 -10.22 -26.26 24.05
C SER A 379 -10.70 -25.33 22.93
N SER A 380 -10.79 -25.88 21.72
CA SER A 380 -11.11 -25.15 20.49
C SER A 380 -12.50 -24.52 20.52
N GLU A 381 -13.49 -25.15 21.14
CA GLU A 381 -14.87 -24.66 21.20
C GLU A 381 -15.03 -23.39 22.07
N LEU A 382 -14.32 -23.29 23.19
CA LEU A 382 -14.40 -22.12 24.08
C LEU A 382 -13.65 -20.90 23.50
N CYS A 383 -12.49 -21.12 22.90
CA CYS A 383 -11.64 -20.04 22.36
C CYS A 383 -12.21 -19.46 21.06
N ASN A 384 -12.77 -20.30 20.18
CA ASN A 384 -13.21 -19.87 18.85
C ASN A 384 -14.54 -19.10 18.90
N GLY A 385 -15.49 -19.55 19.73
CA GLY A 385 -16.84 -18.99 19.78
C GLY A 385 -16.95 -17.69 20.58
N ARG A 386 -16.24 -17.58 21.71
CA ARG A 386 -16.34 -16.43 22.62
C ARG A 386 -15.41 -15.30 22.19
N SER A 387 -14.12 -15.58 21.99
CA SER A 387 -13.12 -14.56 21.66
C SER A 387 -13.39 -13.88 20.31
N ALA A 388 -13.85 -14.61 19.29
CA ALA A 388 -14.23 -13.99 18.02
C ALA A 388 -15.46 -13.07 18.13
N LYS A 389 -16.41 -13.41 19.02
CA LYS A 389 -17.56 -12.53 19.33
C LYS A 389 -17.12 -11.30 20.12
N ASP A 390 -16.19 -11.46 21.04
CA ASP A 390 -15.64 -10.37 21.86
C ASP A 390 -14.82 -9.40 21.00
N ILE A 391 -13.99 -9.90 20.08
CA ILE A 391 -13.29 -9.07 19.08
C ILE A 391 -14.29 -8.33 18.19
N ARG A 392 -15.35 -9.00 17.71
CA ARG A 392 -16.40 -8.34 16.94
C ARG A 392 -17.09 -7.24 17.76
N PHE A 393 -17.37 -7.49 19.04
CA PHE A 393 -18.01 -6.51 19.93
C PHE A 393 -17.10 -5.31 20.15
N ALA A 394 -15.84 -5.53 20.51
CA ALA A 394 -14.83 -4.47 20.68
C ALA A 394 -14.60 -3.68 19.39
N PHE A 395 -14.55 -4.34 18.23
CA PHE A 395 -14.49 -3.70 16.92
C PHE A 395 -15.71 -2.80 16.65
N THR A 396 -16.91 -3.26 17.00
CA THR A 396 -18.15 -2.49 16.80
C THR A 396 -18.21 -1.30 17.76
N ALA A 397 -17.85 -1.50 19.03
CA ALA A 397 -17.82 -0.44 20.05
C ALA A 397 -16.83 0.67 19.68
N ALA A 398 -15.61 0.31 19.28
CA ALA A 398 -14.60 1.29 18.87
C ALA A 398 -14.99 2.02 17.57
N TYR A 399 -15.77 1.41 16.67
CA TYR A 399 -16.36 2.12 15.54
C TYR A 399 -17.40 3.18 15.99
N GLU A 400 -18.27 2.86 16.95
CA GLU A 400 -19.26 3.79 17.48
C GLU A 400 -18.59 5.00 18.17
N GLU A 401 -17.51 4.78 18.91
CA GLU A 401 -16.65 5.84 19.46
C GLU A 401 -16.08 6.74 18.36
N ILE A 402 -15.56 6.17 17.26
CA ILE A 402 -15.02 6.95 16.13
C ILE A 402 -16.12 7.80 15.47
N GLN A 403 -17.31 7.24 15.28
CA GLN A 403 -18.42 7.94 14.64
C GLN A 403 -18.89 9.14 15.47
N THR A 404 -18.84 9.04 16.80
CA THR A 404 -19.19 10.16 17.70
C THR A 404 -18.13 11.25 17.78
N MET A 405 -16.84 10.91 17.57
CA MET A 405 -15.72 11.87 17.67
C MET A 405 -15.55 12.84 16.49
N CYS A 406 -16.37 12.76 15.44
CA CYS A 406 -16.40 13.71 14.30
C CYS A 406 -15.04 14.00 13.60
N CYS A 407 -13.99 13.19 13.80
CA CYS A 407 -12.69 13.45 13.19
C CYS A 407 -11.89 12.13 12.97
N PRO A 408 -11.46 11.81 11.73
CA PRO A 408 -10.57 10.66 11.47
C PRO A 408 -9.23 10.74 12.21
N ALA A 409 -8.78 11.94 12.57
CA ALA A 409 -7.57 12.13 13.39
C ALA A 409 -7.76 11.68 14.86
N ALA A 410 -9.01 11.49 15.31
CA ALA A 410 -9.32 10.99 16.65
C ALA A 410 -9.12 9.48 16.81
N ILE A 411 -8.98 8.73 15.71
CA ILE A 411 -8.61 7.29 15.73
C ILE A 411 -7.27 7.10 16.46
N GLN A 412 -6.37 8.09 16.38
CA GLN A 412 -5.08 8.11 17.09
C GLN A 412 -5.19 8.49 18.57
N PHE A 413 -6.33 9.03 19.01
CA PHE A 413 -6.53 9.60 20.35
C PHE A 413 -7.42 8.73 21.25
N ALA A 414 -8.37 7.99 20.68
CA ALA A 414 -9.25 7.08 21.44
C ALA A 414 -8.49 5.88 22.03
N ILE A 415 -7.34 5.55 21.45
CA ILE A 415 -6.47 4.45 21.88
C ILE A 415 -5.17 5.12 22.29
N GLY A 416 -4.88 5.19 23.59
CA GLY A 416 -3.72 5.89 24.18
C GLY A 416 -2.35 5.32 23.80
N ILE A 417 -2.21 4.70 22.64
CA ILE A 417 -1.00 4.06 22.12
C ILE A 417 -0.67 4.70 20.78
N SER A 418 0.33 5.59 20.76
CA SER A 418 0.90 6.12 19.52
C SER A 418 2.05 5.25 19.05
N PHE A 419 1.92 4.60 17.89
CA PHE A 419 3.02 3.89 17.22
C PHE A 419 3.61 4.77 16.12
N GLN A 420 4.94 4.88 16.08
CA GLN A 420 5.66 5.57 15.02
C GLN A 420 6.64 4.58 14.37
N GLY A 421 6.43 4.33 13.09
CA GLY A 421 7.29 3.46 12.28
C GLY A 421 7.86 4.23 11.09
N ARG A 422 9.09 3.89 10.68
CA ARG A 422 9.70 4.39 9.44
C ARG A 422 9.15 3.57 8.28
N VAL A 423 8.38 4.22 7.40
CA VAL A 423 7.83 3.61 6.17
C VAL A 423 8.46 4.31 4.98
N MET A 424 8.96 3.53 4.02
CA MET A 424 9.48 4.07 2.77
C MET A 424 8.30 4.65 1.95
N PRO A 425 8.37 5.91 1.48
CA PRO A 425 7.33 6.49 0.62
C PRO A 425 7.11 5.65 -0.65
N PRO A 426 5.89 5.60 -1.20
CA PRO A 426 5.53 4.71 -2.31
C PRO A 426 6.28 5.00 -3.61
N THR A 427 6.72 6.25 -3.80
CA THR A 427 7.44 6.71 -5.00
C THR A 427 8.96 6.70 -4.83
N CYS A 428 9.46 6.34 -3.65
CA CYS A 428 10.89 6.17 -3.42
C CYS A 428 11.38 4.78 -3.86
N ARG A 429 12.65 4.68 -4.27
CA ARG A 429 13.37 3.41 -4.38
C ARG A 429 14.27 3.19 -3.15
N ALA A 430 14.67 1.93 -2.96
CA ALA A 430 15.48 1.55 -1.81
C ALA A 430 16.92 2.06 -1.94
N ARG A 431 17.52 2.43 -0.80
CA ARG A 431 18.97 2.68 -0.66
C ARG A 431 19.59 1.52 0.11
N VAL A 432 20.55 0.84 -0.52
CA VAL A 432 21.11 -0.43 -0.07
C VAL A 432 22.57 -0.27 0.32
N VAL A 433 22.95 -0.86 1.45
CA VAL A 433 24.36 -1.04 1.84
C VAL A 433 24.70 -2.51 2.04
N SER A 434 25.88 -2.92 1.57
CA SER A 434 26.38 -4.29 1.67
C SER A 434 27.79 -4.29 2.26
N PHE A 435 28.01 -5.07 3.32
CA PHE A 435 29.31 -5.25 3.96
C PHE A 435 29.88 -6.65 3.69
N ASP A 436 31.07 -6.69 3.12
CA ASP A 436 31.75 -7.94 2.80
C ASP A 436 32.34 -8.62 4.04
N GLY A 437 32.54 -9.94 3.95
CA GLY A 437 33.33 -10.69 4.93
C GLY A 437 34.84 -10.53 4.74
N GLY A 438 35.60 -10.68 5.83
CA GLY A 438 37.07 -10.61 5.79
C GLY A 438 37.82 -10.78 7.11
N GLY A 439 37.16 -11.21 8.19
CA GLY A 439 37.76 -11.32 9.53
C GLY A 439 38.13 -9.95 10.10
N CYS A 440 39.32 -9.83 10.69
CA CYS A 440 39.83 -8.58 11.29
C CYS A 440 39.86 -7.39 10.30
N ARG A 441 40.00 -7.68 8.99
CA ARG A 441 39.95 -6.70 7.90
C ARG A 441 38.60 -5.97 7.77
N GLY A 442 37.56 -6.40 8.50
CA GLY A 442 36.32 -5.64 8.65
C GLY A 442 36.52 -4.19 9.10
N ILE A 443 37.67 -3.87 9.73
CA ILE A 443 38.06 -2.50 10.07
C ILE A 443 38.08 -1.58 8.84
N VAL A 444 38.46 -2.10 7.66
CA VAL A 444 38.47 -1.35 6.40
C VAL A 444 37.07 -0.87 6.05
N SER A 445 36.06 -1.74 6.19
CA SER A 445 34.69 -1.40 5.85
C SER A 445 34.11 -0.35 6.81
N LEU A 446 34.44 -0.45 8.10
CA LEU A 446 34.05 0.54 9.11
C LEU A 446 34.76 1.89 8.89
N ALA A 447 36.03 1.87 8.50
CA ALA A 447 36.80 3.07 8.20
C ALA A 447 36.25 3.81 6.97
N TYR A 448 35.86 3.08 5.91
CA TYR A 448 35.16 3.67 4.77
C TYR A 448 33.82 4.28 5.16
N PHE A 449 33.08 3.63 6.06
CA PHE A 449 31.78 4.13 6.52
C PHE A 449 31.92 5.39 7.39
N ASP A 450 32.98 5.48 8.22
CA ASP A 450 33.35 6.70 8.96
C ASP A 450 33.78 7.82 8.01
N ALA A 451 34.63 7.53 7.03
CA ALA A 451 35.00 8.49 5.99
C ALA A 451 33.78 8.97 5.17
N LEU A 452 32.78 8.12 4.97
CA LEU A 452 31.52 8.49 4.32
C LEU A 452 30.66 9.42 5.20
N GLN A 453 30.60 9.19 6.52
CA GLN A 453 29.94 10.10 7.46
C GLN A 453 30.57 11.51 7.38
N ASP A 454 31.90 11.58 7.36
CA ASP A 454 32.64 12.83 7.24
C ASP A 454 32.47 13.47 5.85
N ALA A 455 32.36 12.68 4.77
CA ALA A 455 32.16 13.20 3.42
C ALA A 455 30.76 13.77 3.18
N VAL A 456 29.72 13.13 3.74
CA VAL A 456 28.34 13.61 3.63
C VAL A 456 28.14 14.87 4.48
N ASP A 457 28.78 14.91 5.64
CA ASP A 457 28.85 16.03 6.59
C ASP A 457 27.46 16.60 6.93
N VAL A 458 26.67 15.74 7.57
CA VAL A 458 25.33 16.05 8.11
C VAL A 458 25.32 15.85 9.61
N ASP A 459 24.46 16.59 10.32
CA ASP A 459 24.36 16.61 11.78
C ASP A 459 23.62 15.39 12.37
N TYR A 460 23.34 14.38 11.53
CA TYR A 460 22.70 13.13 11.91
C TYR A 460 23.46 11.92 11.38
N PRO A 461 23.22 10.71 11.93
CA PRO A 461 23.97 9.52 11.56
C PRO A 461 23.72 9.11 10.10
N ILE A 462 24.79 8.77 9.37
CA ILE A 462 24.76 8.33 7.97
C ILE A 462 23.89 7.07 7.77
N GLN A 463 23.69 6.30 8.84
CA GLN A 463 22.78 5.15 8.88
C GLN A 463 21.36 5.52 8.43
N GLU A 464 20.92 6.77 8.68
CA GLU A 464 19.58 7.23 8.28
C GLU A 464 19.41 7.32 6.75
N HIS A 465 20.51 7.34 5.99
CA HIS A 465 20.47 7.34 4.53
C HIS A 465 20.24 5.96 3.90
N PHE A 466 20.12 4.88 4.67
CA PHE A 466 19.90 3.55 4.12
C PHE A 466 18.55 2.98 4.56
N ASP A 467 17.95 2.17 3.70
CA ASP A 467 16.65 1.53 3.92
C ASP A 467 16.79 0.00 4.07
N PHE A 468 17.84 -0.57 3.49
CA PHE A 468 18.21 -1.98 3.61
C PHE A 468 19.72 -2.17 3.76
N GLY A 469 20.13 -3.08 4.65
CA GLY A 469 21.52 -3.48 4.85
C GLY A 469 21.70 -4.99 4.80
N ILE A 470 22.78 -5.46 4.20
CA ILE A 470 23.15 -6.87 4.23
C ILE A 470 24.63 -7.05 4.55
N GLY A 471 24.97 -8.08 5.32
CA GLY A 471 26.35 -8.34 5.72
C GLY A 471 26.70 -9.82 5.76
N THR A 472 27.98 -10.10 5.53
CA THR A 472 28.57 -11.44 5.60
C THR A 472 29.72 -11.45 6.59
N SER A 473 29.79 -12.49 7.44
CA SER A 473 30.89 -12.68 8.39
C SER A 473 31.16 -11.42 9.24
N SER A 474 32.42 -10.97 9.32
CA SER A 474 32.81 -9.71 9.97
C SER A 474 31.99 -8.49 9.49
N GLY A 475 31.60 -8.44 8.22
CA GLY A 475 30.72 -7.40 7.69
C GLY A 475 29.32 -7.42 8.31
N ALA A 476 28.79 -8.60 8.67
CA ALA A 476 27.52 -8.71 9.41
C ALA A 476 27.62 -8.15 10.83
N VAL A 477 28.75 -8.38 11.51
CA VAL A 477 29.01 -7.84 12.85
C VAL A 477 29.10 -6.30 12.80
N GLY A 478 29.83 -5.76 11.82
CA GLY A 478 29.90 -4.32 11.59
C GLY A 478 28.53 -3.70 11.27
N LEU A 479 27.75 -4.36 10.40
CA LEU A 479 26.38 -3.97 10.08
C LEU A 479 25.48 -3.97 11.34
N ALA A 480 25.55 -5.01 12.16
CA ALA A 480 24.75 -5.13 13.39
C ALA A 480 25.11 -4.02 14.39
N ALA A 481 26.40 -3.73 14.59
CA ALA A 481 26.86 -2.65 15.45
C ALA A 481 26.37 -1.28 14.97
N LEU A 482 26.48 -1.00 13.66
CA LEU A 482 26.09 0.28 13.08
C LEU A 482 24.58 0.49 13.02
N PHE A 483 23.80 -0.52 12.61
CA PHE A 483 22.40 -0.33 12.25
C PHE A 483 21.38 -0.93 13.24
N VAL A 484 21.78 -1.89 14.06
CA VAL A 484 20.88 -2.50 15.08
C VAL A 484 21.19 -1.97 16.46
N VAL A 485 22.47 -1.96 16.85
CA VAL A 485 22.91 -1.33 18.11
C VAL A 485 22.94 0.20 17.98
N TYR A 486 23.07 0.70 16.74
CA TYR A 486 23.09 2.12 16.41
C TYR A 486 24.28 2.86 17.03
N MET A 487 25.45 2.22 16.99
CA MET A 487 26.71 2.86 17.37
C MET A 487 27.09 3.95 16.38
N ASP A 488 27.63 5.06 16.85
CA ASP A 488 28.29 6.02 15.97
C ASP A 488 29.54 5.41 15.33
N THR A 489 29.94 5.92 14.17
CA THR A 489 31.03 5.35 13.35
C THR A 489 32.35 5.28 14.11
N LYS A 490 32.69 6.32 14.88
CA LYS A 490 33.92 6.40 15.68
C LYS A 490 33.92 5.42 16.85
N SER A 491 32.79 5.27 17.54
CA SER A 491 32.63 4.23 18.57
C SER A 491 32.71 2.84 17.98
N CYS A 492 32.14 2.60 16.81
CA CYS A 492 32.20 1.32 16.11
C CYS A 492 33.65 0.94 15.75
N LEU A 493 34.46 1.90 15.28
CA LEU A 493 35.90 1.70 15.03
C LEU A 493 36.68 1.33 16.30
N ARG A 494 36.51 2.10 17.39
CA ARG A 494 37.17 1.82 18.69
C ARG A 494 36.77 0.46 19.23
N PHE A 495 35.50 0.12 19.09
CA PHE A 495 34.95 -1.17 19.45
C PHE A 495 35.61 -2.30 18.65
N TRP A 496 35.73 -2.15 17.32
CA TRP A 496 36.29 -3.17 16.44
C TRP A 496 37.73 -3.56 16.82
N HIS A 497 38.56 -2.58 17.19
CA HIS A 497 39.92 -2.84 17.68
C HIS A 497 39.95 -3.77 18.90
N LYS A 498 39.05 -3.55 19.86
CA LYS A 498 38.92 -4.41 21.06
C LYS A 498 38.37 -5.78 20.70
N PHE A 499 37.33 -5.82 19.89
CA PHE A 499 36.67 -7.05 19.44
C PHE A 499 37.64 -7.98 18.71
N ALA A 500 38.33 -7.48 17.68
CA ALA A 500 39.26 -8.27 16.90
C ALA A 500 40.43 -8.80 17.76
N ALA A 501 40.96 -7.97 18.67
CA ALA A 501 42.03 -8.38 19.58
C ALA A 501 41.60 -9.51 20.54
N HIS A 502 40.33 -9.51 20.97
CA HIS A 502 39.77 -10.55 21.84
C HIS A 502 39.48 -11.84 21.07
N VAL A 503 38.83 -11.73 19.91
CA VAL A 503 38.37 -12.85 19.09
C VAL A 503 39.52 -13.64 18.45
N PHE A 504 40.60 -12.97 18.04
CA PHE A 504 41.78 -13.59 17.41
C PHE A 504 42.96 -13.71 18.37
N GLN A 505 42.73 -13.83 19.68
CA GLN A 505 43.80 -13.93 20.67
C GLN A 505 44.65 -15.20 20.44
N LYS A 506 45.83 -15.04 19.84
CA LYS A 506 46.76 -16.15 19.59
C LYS A 506 47.37 -16.61 20.92
N PHE A 507 47.14 -17.88 21.30
CA PHE A 507 47.93 -18.50 22.36
C PHE A 507 49.39 -18.59 21.91
N ARG A 508 50.25 -17.68 22.38
CA ARG A 508 51.68 -17.60 22.02
C ARG A 508 52.43 -18.82 22.58
N ARG A 509 52.42 -19.94 21.85
CA ARG A 509 53.10 -21.19 22.23
C ARG A 509 54.56 -21.18 21.75
N ARG A 510 55.49 -21.19 22.70
CA ARG A 510 56.95 -21.04 22.45
C ARG A 510 57.62 -22.30 21.86
N SER A 511 57.01 -23.49 21.96
CA SER A 511 57.62 -24.77 21.51
C SER A 511 57.10 -25.24 20.14
N ILE A 512 58.00 -25.74 19.29
CA ILE A 512 57.69 -26.32 17.97
C ILE A 512 56.77 -27.54 18.10
N PHE A 513 56.98 -28.37 19.13
CA PHE A 513 56.14 -29.55 19.38
C PHE A 513 54.72 -29.16 19.77
N ALA A 514 54.56 -28.07 20.54
CA ALA A 514 53.25 -27.53 20.90
C ALA A 514 52.52 -26.91 19.69
N LYS A 515 53.25 -26.37 18.70
CA LYS A 515 52.68 -25.89 17.43
C LYS A 515 52.21 -27.05 16.56
N LEU A 516 53.01 -28.12 16.43
CA LEU A 516 52.64 -29.30 15.65
C LEU A 516 51.47 -30.05 16.29
N TRP A 517 51.51 -30.28 17.62
CA TRP A 517 50.40 -30.85 18.37
C TRP A 517 49.14 -30.02 18.24
N TRP A 518 49.23 -28.69 18.30
CA TRP A 518 48.08 -27.82 18.09
C TRP A 518 47.55 -27.84 16.66
N PHE A 519 48.42 -27.96 15.65
CA PHE A 519 47.99 -28.19 14.27
C PHE A 519 47.21 -29.51 14.14
N PHE A 520 47.71 -30.59 14.75
CA PHE A 520 46.99 -31.87 14.82
C PHE A 520 45.65 -31.73 15.57
N VAL A 521 45.62 -31.08 16.73
CA VAL A 521 44.39 -30.84 17.49
C VAL A 521 43.41 -30.01 16.67
N SER A 522 43.84 -28.90 16.07
CA SER A 522 42.99 -28.01 15.26
C SER A 522 42.43 -28.73 14.02
N TYR A 523 43.21 -29.64 13.44
CA TYR A 523 42.76 -30.51 12.34
C TYR A 523 41.67 -31.50 12.78
N PHE A 524 41.78 -32.06 14.00
CA PHE A 524 40.77 -32.97 14.55
C PHE A 524 39.56 -32.24 15.15
N THR A 525 39.73 -31.03 15.67
CA THR A 525 38.65 -30.22 16.26
C THR A 525 37.97 -29.28 15.27
N ASP A 526 38.48 -29.21 14.04
CA ASP A 526 37.99 -28.35 12.94
C ASP A 526 37.89 -26.86 13.33
N SER A 527 38.83 -26.38 14.16
CA SER A 527 38.86 -24.99 14.63
C SER A 527 40.24 -24.58 15.12
N GLN A 528 40.70 -23.40 14.73
CA GLN A 528 41.91 -22.77 15.28
C GLN A 528 41.60 -21.91 16.51
N TYR A 529 40.43 -21.30 16.58
CA TYR A 529 40.05 -20.37 17.63
C TYR A 529 38.89 -20.91 18.46
N ASP A 530 38.77 -20.39 19.68
CA ASP A 530 37.70 -20.78 20.59
C ASP A 530 36.40 -20.09 20.17
N ALA A 531 35.35 -20.89 19.94
CA ALA A 531 34.03 -20.37 19.59
C ALA A 531 33.37 -19.67 20.78
N GLU A 532 33.69 -20.06 22.01
CA GLU A 532 33.14 -19.43 23.22
C GLU A 532 33.62 -17.99 23.34
N LEU A 533 34.90 -17.72 23.07
CA LEU A 533 35.44 -16.34 23.06
C LEU A 533 34.80 -15.46 21.99
N LEU A 534 34.48 -16.02 20.82
CA LEU A 534 33.77 -15.30 19.77
C LEU A 534 32.34 -14.98 20.20
N GLU A 535 31.64 -15.95 20.80
CA GLU A 535 30.28 -15.77 21.29
C GLU A 535 30.21 -14.74 22.43
N ASP A 536 31.11 -14.80 23.40
CA ASP A 536 31.24 -13.83 24.48
C ASP A 536 31.50 -12.42 23.94
N ALA A 537 32.41 -12.30 22.97
CA ALA A 537 32.70 -11.03 22.30
C ALA A 537 31.48 -10.47 21.56
N LEU A 538 30.69 -11.32 20.89
CA LEU A 538 29.48 -10.88 20.21
C LEU A 538 28.40 -10.48 21.22
N GLN A 539 28.23 -11.25 22.29
CA GLN A 539 27.28 -10.96 23.37
C GLN A 539 27.57 -9.64 24.08
N GLU A 540 28.84 -9.27 24.27
CA GLU A 540 29.21 -7.96 24.84
C GLU A 540 28.66 -6.77 24.02
N VAL A 541 28.50 -6.97 22.71
CA VAL A 541 28.30 -5.89 21.73
C VAL A 541 26.84 -5.72 21.39
N VAL A 542 26.23 -6.82 20.98
CA VAL A 542 24.83 -6.81 20.57
C VAL A 542 23.91 -7.15 21.73
N GLY A 543 24.45 -7.63 22.86
CA GLY A 543 23.68 -8.11 23.99
C GLY A 543 22.83 -9.33 23.65
N PHE A 544 21.95 -9.68 24.57
CA PHE A 544 20.90 -10.69 24.35
C PHE A 544 19.70 -10.11 23.59
N ARG A 545 19.95 -9.25 22.61
CA ARG A 545 18.89 -8.68 21.76
C ARG A 545 18.42 -9.74 20.77
N LEU A 546 17.12 -9.80 20.57
CA LEU A 546 16.53 -10.57 19.47
C LEU A 546 16.83 -9.87 18.14
N LEU A 547 17.15 -10.65 17.11
CA LEU A 547 17.31 -10.12 15.75
C LEU A 547 16.00 -9.49 15.25
N PHE A 548 14.87 -10.14 15.57
CA PHE A 548 13.54 -9.61 15.36
C PHE A 548 12.83 -9.48 16.70
N GLY A 549 12.56 -8.26 17.15
CA GLY A 549 11.93 -8.03 18.44
C GLY A 549 11.72 -6.55 18.75
N PRO A 550 11.09 -6.22 19.89
CA PRO A 550 10.82 -4.84 20.28
C PRO A 550 12.12 -4.04 20.45
N THR A 551 12.31 -3.01 19.64
CA THR A 551 13.48 -2.11 19.68
C THR A 551 13.29 -1.00 20.71
N GLY A 552 13.14 -1.34 21.99
CA GLY A 552 13.05 -0.34 23.08
C GLY A 552 12.15 0.86 22.76
N SER A 553 12.60 2.09 23.06
CA SER A 553 11.83 3.33 22.82
C SER A 553 11.98 3.92 21.42
N ARG A 554 12.63 3.23 20.47
CA ARG A 554 12.97 3.80 19.16
C ARG A 554 12.00 3.33 18.07
N THR A 555 11.71 4.23 17.15
CA THR A 555 10.98 3.96 15.90
C THR A 555 11.65 2.82 15.14
N SER A 556 10.87 1.89 14.60
CA SER A 556 11.34 0.72 13.83
C SER A 556 12.50 1.09 12.90
N GLY A 557 13.65 0.42 13.08
CA GLY A 557 14.91 0.70 12.39
C GLY A 557 14.97 0.16 10.96
N MET A 558 16.13 0.35 10.31
CA MET A 558 16.42 -0.17 8.96
C MET A 558 16.21 -1.69 8.87
N LYS A 559 15.78 -2.18 7.71
CA LYS A 559 15.73 -3.63 7.45
C LYS A 559 17.15 -4.17 7.25
N ILE A 560 17.50 -5.25 7.95
CA ILE A 560 18.80 -5.90 7.82
C ILE A 560 18.67 -7.39 7.52
N ALA A 561 19.64 -7.93 6.78
CA ALA A 561 19.85 -9.35 6.57
C ALA A 561 21.30 -9.76 6.84
N ILE A 562 21.50 -10.94 7.40
CA ILE A 562 22.80 -11.53 7.69
C ILE A 562 22.88 -12.86 6.95
N THR A 563 23.96 -13.06 6.19
CA THR A 563 24.16 -14.29 5.43
C THR A 563 24.84 -15.38 6.26
N ALA A 564 24.33 -16.60 6.14
CA ALA A 564 24.98 -17.82 6.62
C ALA A 564 24.83 -18.94 5.58
N THR A 565 25.58 -20.02 5.72
CA THR A 565 25.40 -21.21 4.88
C THR A 565 25.16 -22.46 5.71
N THR A 566 24.38 -23.41 5.18
CA THR A 566 24.24 -24.73 5.80
C THR A 566 25.48 -25.58 5.59
N ILE A 567 25.81 -26.46 6.53
CA ILE A 567 26.95 -27.38 6.37
C ILE A 567 26.71 -28.41 5.26
N SER A 568 25.47 -28.91 5.13
CA SER A 568 25.18 -30.05 4.26
C SER A 568 25.46 -29.81 2.78
N ASN A 569 25.14 -28.61 2.28
CA ASN A 569 25.21 -28.29 0.86
C ASN A 569 25.55 -26.82 0.58
N ALA A 570 26.01 -26.07 1.59
CA ALA A 570 26.31 -24.64 1.48
C ALA A 570 25.14 -23.80 0.93
N THR A 571 23.89 -24.15 1.28
CA THR A 571 22.71 -23.37 0.89
C THR A 571 22.76 -22.02 1.60
N LEU A 572 22.64 -20.92 0.84
CA LEU A 572 22.55 -19.58 1.40
C LEU A 572 21.30 -19.45 2.26
N CYS A 573 21.51 -19.00 3.50
CA CYS A 573 20.49 -18.73 4.48
C CYS A 573 20.56 -17.26 4.90
N LEU A 574 19.41 -16.60 5.03
CA LEU A 574 19.32 -15.21 5.47
C LEU A 574 18.61 -15.14 6.81
N PHE A 575 19.30 -14.62 7.81
CA PHE A 575 18.72 -14.19 9.08
C PHE A 575 18.36 -12.70 8.97
N SER A 576 17.12 -12.31 9.27
CA SER A 576 16.70 -10.90 9.11
C SER A 576 15.80 -10.38 10.22
N ASN A 577 15.77 -9.05 10.38
CA ASN A 577 14.88 -8.35 11.30
C ASN A 577 13.50 -7.98 10.70
N TYR A 578 13.11 -8.61 9.59
CA TYR A 578 11.79 -8.45 8.98
C TYR A 578 11.19 -9.81 8.62
N SER A 579 9.86 -9.86 8.49
CA SER A 579 9.18 -11.02 7.91
C SER A 579 9.27 -10.94 6.39
N GLY A 580 9.76 -12.00 5.75
CA GLY A 580 9.73 -12.11 4.29
C GLY A 580 8.33 -12.58 3.84
N ASN A 581 7.76 -11.93 2.82
CA ASN A 581 6.50 -12.39 2.22
C ASN A 581 6.64 -13.86 1.80
N GLY A 582 5.69 -14.70 2.22
CA GLY A 582 5.69 -16.16 2.15
C GLY A 582 5.70 -16.83 0.76
N ASP A 583 6.42 -16.31 -0.23
CA ASP A 583 6.73 -17.08 -1.44
C ASP A 583 7.78 -18.16 -1.11
N ALA A 584 7.28 -19.30 -0.64
CA ALA A 584 8.02 -20.50 -0.24
C ALA A 584 8.76 -21.22 -1.40
N LYS A 585 9.05 -20.53 -2.51
CA LYS A 585 9.58 -21.13 -3.75
C LYS A 585 10.87 -20.50 -4.28
N ASP A 586 11.62 -19.74 -3.47
CA ASP A 586 13.01 -19.44 -3.85
C ASP A 586 13.90 -20.65 -3.51
N THR A 587 14.31 -21.39 -4.53
CA THR A 587 15.20 -22.55 -4.40
C THR A 587 16.67 -22.14 -4.19
N GLN A 588 17.02 -20.86 -4.37
CA GLN A 588 18.41 -20.39 -4.30
C GLN A 588 18.81 -19.84 -2.93
N CYS A 589 17.84 -19.44 -2.10
CA CYS A 589 18.10 -18.79 -0.81
C CYS A 589 16.99 -19.12 0.20
N LYS A 590 17.37 -19.57 1.40
CA LYS A 590 16.42 -19.87 2.50
C LYS A 590 16.34 -18.68 3.45
N HIS A 591 15.14 -18.14 3.63
CA HIS A 591 14.88 -17.14 4.66
C HIS A 591 14.63 -17.84 5.99
N ILE A 592 15.48 -17.59 6.99
CA ILE A 592 15.40 -18.25 8.29
C ILE A 592 14.58 -17.39 9.24
N ARG A 593 13.38 -17.88 9.56
CA ARG A 593 12.46 -17.27 10.50
C ARG A 593 11.85 -18.36 11.39
N PRO A 594 11.87 -18.21 12.72
CA PRO A 594 11.20 -19.17 13.59
C PRO A 594 9.69 -19.07 13.46
N SER A 595 9.01 -20.21 13.50
CA SER A 595 7.55 -20.27 13.65
C SER A 595 7.10 -19.88 15.06
N ASN A 596 8.01 -19.97 16.04
CA ASN A 596 7.75 -19.70 17.45
C ASN A 596 8.66 -18.61 18.04
N ALA A 597 8.08 -17.67 18.80
CA ALA A 597 8.77 -16.55 19.40
C ALA A 597 9.77 -16.98 20.49
N SER A 598 9.51 -18.11 21.15
CA SER A 598 10.47 -18.76 22.05
C SER A 598 11.76 -19.18 21.34
N ASN A 599 11.70 -19.43 20.03
CA ASN A 599 12.83 -19.86 19.21
C ASN A 599 13.39 -18.67 18.41
N GLU A 600 13.06 -17.45 18.82
CA GLU A 600 13.58 -16.24 18.20
C GLU A 600 15.10 -16.17 18.36
N ILE A 601 15.78 -15.82 17.27
CA ILE A 601 17.23 -15.91 17.20
C ILE A 601 17.82 -14.64 17.82
N PHE A 602 18.78 -14.81 18.71
CA PHE A 602 19.53 -13.68 19.23
C PHE A 602 20.43 -13.09 18.13
N LEU A 603 20.64 -11.78 18.17
CA LEU A 603 21.46 -11.10 17.16
C LEU A 603 22.88 -11.64 17.11
N TRP A 604 23.46 -12.02 18.26
CA TRP A 604 24.80 -12.60 18.33
C TRP A 604 24.84 -14.00 17.69
N GLU A 605 23.78 -14.80 17.83
CA GLU A 605 23.66 -16.12 17.20
C GLU A 605 23.55 -16.01 15.68
N ALA A 606 22.84 -14.99 15.17
CA ALA A 606 22.70 -14.74 13.75
C ALA A 606 24.00 -14.27 13.09
N CYS A 607 24.87 -13.59 13.83
CA CYS A 607 26.19 -13.11 13.37
C CYS A 607 27.22 -14.25 13.26
N THR A 608 26.85 -15.38 12.63
CA THR A 608 27.74 -16.53 12.44
C THR A 608 28.95 -16.18 11.55
N THR A 609 30.09 -15.88 12.17
CA THR A 609 31.38 -15.67 11.47
C THR A 609 32.22 -16.95 11.46
N ALA A 610 31.56 -18.11 11.46
CA ALA A 610 32.20 -19.42 11.61
C ALA A 610 32.85 -19.88 10.30
N ALA A 611 33.95 -19.24 9.92
CA ALA A 611 34.70 -19.59 8.73
C ALA A 611 35.35 -20.98 8.94
N PRO A 612 35.22 -21.92 7.98
CA PRO A 612 35.85 -23.23 8.09
C PRO A 612 37.34 -23.11 8.34
N TRP A 613 37.89 -24.03 9.14
CA TRP A 613 39.27 -24.02 9.62
C TRP A 613 39.60 -22.97 10.70
N TYR A 614 38.75 -21.96 10.93
CA TYR A 614 38.94 -20.94 11.97
C TYR A 614 38.08 -21.20 13.20
N TYR A 615 36.76 -21.33 13.03
CA TYR A 615 35.80 -21.54 14.11
C TYR A 615 34.89 -22.73 13.79
N LYS A 616 34.40 -23.39 14.85
CA LYS A 616 33.42 -24.46 14.70
C LYS A 616 32.09 -23.93 14.16
N PRO A 617 31.40 -24.70 13.30
CA PRO A 617 30.04 -24.35 12.89
C PRO A 617 29.07 -24.26 14.07
N LYS A 618 28.12 -23.33 14.01
CA LYS A 618 27.15 -23.06 15.07
C LYS A 618 25.89 -23.89 14.86
N PHE A 619 25.50 -24.68 15.87
CA PHE A 619 24.23 -25.38 15.88
C PHE A 619 23.13 -24.51 16.49
N LEU A 620 22.04 -24.32 15.75
CA LEU A 620 20.82 -23.69 16.24
C LEU A 620 19.73 -24.76 16.29
N GLU A 621 19.25 -25.08 17.49
CA GLU A 621 18.38 -26.25 17.73
C GLU A 621 17.16 -26.31 16.79
N ALA A 622 16.53 -25.16 16.52
CA ALA A 622 15.35 -25.08 15.67
C ALA A 622 15.64 -25.10 14.15
N PHE A 623 16.88 -24.92 13.72
CA PHE A 623 17.21 -24.62 12.32
C PHE A 623 18.36 -25.44 11.73
N GLY A 624 19.11 -26.16 12.57
CA GLY A 624 20.27 -26.96 12.18
C GLY A 624 21.59 -26.21 12.31
N THR A 625 22.64 -26.73 11.67
CA THR A 625 24.01 -26.22 11.81
C THR A 625 24.39 -25.29 10.67
N PHE A 626 24.91 -24.11 11.03
CA PHE A 626 25.31 -23.03 10.13
C PHE A 626 26.81 -22.75 10.22
N GLN A 627 27.36 -22.28 9.11
CA GLN A 627 28.74 -21.82 8.97
C GLN A 627 28.75 -20.50 8.18
N ASP A 628 29.93 -19.91 8.01
CA ASP A 628 30.09 -18.58 7.41
C ASP A 628 29.38 -18.44 6.04
N GLY A 629 28.67 -17.33 5.86
CA GLY A 629 28.06 -16.93 4.59
C GLY A 629 29.07 -16.75 3.44
N GLY A 630 30.32 -16.47 3.77
CA GLY A 630 31.43 -16.23 2.85
C GLY A 630 31.73 -17.40 1.93
N LEU A 631 31.36 -18.63 2.32
CA LEU A 631 31.54 -19.82 1.47
C LEU A 631 30.71 -19.76 0.18
N ARG A 632 29.60 -19.03 0.19
CA ARG A 632 28.71 -18.87 -0.97
C ARG A 632 28.71 -17.45 -1.50
N ASN A 633 28.65 -16.45 -0.62
CA ASN A 633 28.55 -15.05 -0.97
C ASN A 633 29.33 -14.19 0.02
N ASN A 634 30.65 -14.09 -0.15
CA ASN A 634 31.48 -13.18 0.65
C ASN A 634 31.18 -11.69 0.37
N ASN A 635 30.71 -11.39 -0.84
CA ASN A 635 30.02 -10.15 -1.16
C ASN A 635 28.50 -10.41 -1.26
N PRO A 636 27.69 -9.93 -0.29
CA PRO A 636 26.27 -10.23 -0.23
C PRO A 636 25.39 -9.30 -1.09
N ILE A 637 25.95 -8.52 -2.01
CA ILE A 637 25.14 -7.55 -2.78
C ILE A 637 24.04 -8.20 -3.63
N ARG A 638 24.35 -9.35 -4.25
CA ARG A 638 23.41 -10.10 -5.09
C ARG A 638 22.19 -10.62 -4.31
N PRO A 639 22.36 -11.36 -3.19
CA PRO A 639 21.21 -11.72 -2.37
C PRO A 639 20.50 -10.50 -1.78
N GLY A 640 21.24 -9.44 -1.43
CA GLY A 640 20.63 -8.19 -0.94
C GLY A 640 19.64 -7.56 -1.92
N ARG A 641 19.99 -7.47 -3.21
CA ARG A 641 19.07 -6.93 -4.23
C ARG A 641 17.84 -7.80 -4.47
N ARG A 642 17.99 -9.13 -4.36
CA ARG A 642 16.82 -10.03 -4.45
C ARG A 642 15.85 -9.77 -3.30
N GLU A 643 16.38 -9.57 -2.10
CA GLU A 643 15.56 -9.25 -0.93
C GLU A 643 14.88 -7.88 -1.06
N VAL A 644 15.56 -6.86 -1.60
CA VAL A 644 14.92 -5.56 -1.89
C VAL A 644 13.72 -5.73 -2.82
N LYS A 645 13.90 -6.47 -3.92
CA LYS A 645 12.81 -6.80 -4.85
C LYS A 645 11.67 -7.54 -4.17
N ARG A 646 11.98 -8.42 -3.22
CA ARG A 646 10.97 -9.18 -2.46
C ARG A 646 10.20 -8.30 -1.47
N ILE A 647 10.88 -7.40 -0.75
CA ILE A 647 10.29 -6.54 0.28
C ILE A 647 9.40 -5.47 -0.36
N TRP A 648 9.92 -4.76 -1.38
CA TRP A 648 9.26 -3.58 -1.94
C TRP A 648 8.60 -3.80 -3.30
N LYS A 649 8.68 -5.02 -3.85
CA LYS A 649 8.17 -5.38 -5.20
C LYS A 649 8.76 -4.50 -6.30
N ASP A 650 9.93 -3.93 -6.04
CA ASP A 650 10.70 -3.07 -6.93
C ASP A 650 12.15 -3.53 -6.90
N GLY A 651 12.69 -3.85 -8.08
CA GLY A 651 14.07 -4.34 -8.20
C GLY A 651 15.10 -3.22 -8.36
N GLU A 652 14.66 -1.99 -8.63
CA GLU A 652 15.52 -0.84 -8.79
C GLU A 652 15.81 -0.16 -7.45
N CYS A 653 16.98 0.46 -7.35
CA CYS A 653 17.49 1.07 -6.13
C CYS A 653 18.09 2.42 -6.48
N ASP A 654 17.86 3.45 -5.67
CA ASP A 654 18.47 4.77 -5.97
C ASP A 654 19.98 4.75 -5.74
N VAL A 655 20.40 4.00 -4.71
CA VAL A 655 21.80 3.87 -4.31
C VAL A 655 22.06 2.45 -3.86
N VAL A 656 23.14 1.87 -4.37
CA VAL A 656 23.66 0.58 -3.95
C VAL A 656 25.12 0.72 -3.60
N LEU A 657 25.45 0.65 -2.31
CA LEU A 657 26.81 0.76 -1.82
C LEU A 657 27.32 -0.60 -1.34
N SER A 658 28.35 -1.12 -1.99
CA SER A 658 29.09 -2.31 -1.55
C SER A 658 30.43 -1.88 -0.94
N ILE A 659 30.72 -2.32 0.28
CA ILE A 659 31.94 -1.96 1.01
C ILE A 659 32.78 -3.23 1.25
N GLY A 660 34.00 -3.21 0.72
CA GLY A 660 34.95 -4.30 0.79
C GLY A 660 35.83 -4.30 2.04
N THR A 661 36.61 -5.36 2.17
CA THR A 661 37.60 -5.59 3.23
C THR A 661 39.05 -5.58 2.69
N GLY A 662 39.25 -4.99 1.50
CA GLY A 662 40.53 -4.94 0.80
C GLY A 662 40.74 -6.11 -0.16
N PHE A 663 41.37 -5.83 -1.29
CA PHE A 663 41.66 -6.79 -2.35
C PHE A 663 43.12 -6.72 -2.79
N LYS A 664 43.62 -7.82 -3.34
CA LYS A 664 44.98 -7.87 -3.89
C LYS A 664 45.03 -7.10 -5.21
N GLU A 665 45.87 -6.08 -5.28
CA GLU A 665 46.14 -5.39 -6.54
C GLU A 665 47.12 -6.24 -7.38
N GLU A 666 46.60 -6.92 -8.41
CA GLU A 666 47.46 -7.67 -9.34
C GLU A 666 48.08 -6.73 -10.36
N LEU A 667 49.40 -6.52 -10.27
CA LEU A 667 50.20 -5.98 -11.36
C LEU A 667 50.13 -7.00 -12.51
N THR A 668 49.40 -6.67 -13.57
CA THR A 668 49.21 -7.54 -14.73
C THR A 668 50.56 -7.95 -15.34
N SER A 669 51.03 -9.15 -15.01
CA SER A 669 52.04 -9.85 -15.79
C SER A 669 51.33 -10.64 -16.88
N PRO A 670 51.47 -10.28 -18.17
CA PRO A 670 50.89 -11.03 -19.28
C PRO A 670 51.56 -12.40 -19.53
N ARG A 671 52.55 -12.78 -18.72
CA ARG A 671 53.29 -14.04 -18.88
C ARG A 671 52.81 -15.08 -17.88
N ALA A 672 52.29 -16.19 -18.42
CA ALA A 672 52.15 -17.42 -17.66
C ALA A 672 53.53 -17.87 -17.14
N PRO A 673 53.66 -18.31 -15.88
CA PRO A 673 54.93 -18.75 -15.34
C PRO A 673 55.45 -19.97 -16.10
N ASN A 674 56.69 -19.88 -16.60
CA ASN A 674 57.34 -20.95 -17.39
C ASN A 674 57.96 -22.08 -16.53
N VAL A 675 57.83 -22.02 -15.20
CA VAL A 675 58.48 -22.98 -14.28
C VAL A 675 57.46 -23.47 -13.26
N ARG A 676 57.28 -24.79 -13.16
CA ARG A 676 56.37 -25.44 -12.20
C ARG A 676 57.11 -25.65 -10.88
N ASN A 677 56.80 -24.85 -9.86
CA ASN A 677 57.35 -25.07 -8.52
C ASN A 677 56.53 -26.17 -7.83
N LEU A 678 57.09 -27.36 -7.60
CA LEU A 678 56.35 -28.51 -7.07
C LEU A 678 55.67 -28.25 -5.70
N PHE A 679 56.28 -27.39 -4.87
CA PHE A 679 55.76 -26.99 -3.55
C PHE A 679 54.70 -25.89 -3.60
N GLN A 680 54.68 -25.02 -4.63
CA GLN A 680 53.70 -23.93 -4.77
C GLN A 680 52.59 -24.26 -5.79
N ASP A 681 52.84 -25.16 -6.74
CA ASP A 681 51.93 -25.53 -7.85
C ASP A 681 51.47 -26.99 -7.78
N GLY A 682 51.54 -27.59 -6.59
CA GLY A 682 50.91 -28.88 -6.29
C GLY A 682 49.38 -28.85 -6.50
N ALA A 683 48.76 -30.01 -6.71
CA ALA A 683 47.32 -30.08 -7.00
C ALA A 683 46.44 -29.46 -5.90
N LEU A 684 46.78 -29.69 -4.62
CA LEU A 684 46.07 -29.11 -3.47
C LEU A 684 46.26 -27.60 -3.39
N ALA A 685 47.48 -27.08 -3.57
CA ALA A 685 47.75 -25.65 -3.58
C ALA A 685 47.03 -24.93 -4.74
N ARG A 686 46.95 -25.57 -5.92
CA ARG A 686 46.18 -25.06 -7.07
C ARG A 686 44.68 -25.09 -6.84
N LEU A 687 44.15 -26.16 -6.25
CA LEU A 687 42.73 -26.27 -5.91
C LEU A 687 42.33 -25.26 -4.83
N TYR A 688 43.17 -25.08 -3.81
CA TYR A 688 43.00 -24.06 -2.79
C TYR A 688 43.05 -22.65 -3.39
N ARG A 689 44.05 -22.36 -4.23
CA ARG A 689 44.15 -21.07 -4.94
C ARG A 689 42.93 -20.80 -5.82
N ALA A 690 42.47 -21.80 -6.58
CA ALA A 690 41.28 -21.72 -7.41
C ALA A 690 40.01 -21.47 -6.58
N SER A 691 39.87 -22.16 -5.44
CA SER A 691 38.78 -21.96 -4.47
C SER A 691 38.80 -20.54 -3.90
N MET A 692 39.95 -20.06 -3.41
CA MET A 692 40.10 -18.71 -2.88
C MET A 692 39.86 -17.62 -3.94
N SER A 693 40.10 -17.90 -5.22
CA SER A 693 39.80 -17.00 -6.34
C SER A 693 38.37 -17.13 -6.89
N SER A 694 37.54 -18.02 -6.34
CA SER A 694 36.17 -18.24 -6.82
C SER A 694 35.26 -17.05 -6.49
N LEU A 695 34.21 -16.85 -7.29
CA LEU A 695 33.23 -15.77 -7.11
C LEU A 695 32.53 -15.77 -5.73
N SER A 696 32.53 -16.91 -5.04
CA SER A 696 31.93 -17.01 -3.71
C SER A 696 32.83 -16.43 -2.62
N LEU A 697 34.14 -16.64 -2.71
CA LEU A 697 35.12 -16.23 -1.69
C LEU A 697 35.82 -14.90 -2.02
N ASP A 698 36.04 -14.62 -3.31
CA ASP A 698 36.64 -13.37 -3.77
C ASP A 698 35.55 -12.30 -3.99
N SER A 699 35.43 -11.40 -3.02
CA SER A 699 34.45 -10.31 -3.05
C SER A 699 34.69 -9.30 -4.18
N SER A 700 35.93 -9.11 -4.62
CA SER A 700 36.28 -8.19 -5.71
C SER A 700 35.84 -8.75 -7.06
N ASN A 701 36.09 -10.04 -7.30
CA ASN A 701 35.61 -10.72 -8.50
C ASN A 701 34.08 -10.82 -8.51
N SER A 702 33.47 -11.10 -7.36
CA SER A 702 32.01 -11.10 -7.19
C SER A 702 31.39 -9.74 -7.53
N TRP A 703 32.01 -8.65 -7.08
CA TRP A 703 31.60 -7.29 -7.45
C TRP A 703 31.77 -7.02 -8.95
N LYS A 704 32.90 -7.40 -9.56
CA LYS A 704 33.14 -7.21 -11.01
C LYS A 704 32.09 -7.94 -11.84
N ASP A 705 31.83 -9.21 -11.54
CA ASP A 705 30.80 -10.01 -12.22
C ASP A 705 29.40 -9.41 -12.02
N TYR A 706 29.11 -8.87 -10.83
CA TYR A 706 27.89 -8.10 -10.59
C TYR A 706 27.82 -6.83 -11.45
N TRP A 707 28.86 -6.00 -11.42
CA TRP A 707 28.94 -4.71 -12.09
C TRP A 707 28.87 -4.82 -13.61
N TYR A 708 29.61 -5.76 -14.21
CA TYR A 708 29.58 -5.99 -15.66
C TYR A 708 28.25 -6.59 -16.13
N GLY A 709 27.51 -7.25 -15.24
CA GLY A 709 26.16 -7.74 -15.52
C GLY A 709 25.06 -6.68 -15.41
N LEU A 710 25.37 -5.45 -14.98
CA LEU A 710 24.40 -4.35 -14.91
C LEU A 710 24.21 -3.66 -16.27
N GLU A 711 22.98 -3.20 -16.52
CA GLU A 711 22.68 -2.28 -17.62
C GLU A 711 23.41 -0.94 -17.41
N GLU A 712 23.81 -0.29 -18.51
CA GLU A 712 24.65 0.92 -18.46
C GLU A 712 24.00 2.11 -17.74
N ASP A 713 22.68 2.22 -17.82
CA ASP A 713 21.86 3.28 -17.22
C ASP A 713 21.84 3.22 -15.69
N ILE A 714 21.85 2.01 -15.10
CA ILE A 714 21.81 1.82 -13.65
C ILE A 714 23.18 1.75 -13.00
N LYS A 715 24.27 1.60 -13.77
CA LYS A 715 25.65 1.56 -13.22
C LYS A 715 25.96 2.78 -12.37
N GLY A 716 25.49 3.96 -12.77
CA GLY A 716 25.71 5.21 -12.03
C GLY A 716 25.14 5.24 -10.60
N GLN A 717 24.24 4.33 -10.25
CA GLN A 717 23.61 4.20 -8.92
C GLN A 717 24.36 3.22 -8.00
N HIS A 718 25.32 2.48 -8.56
CA HIS A 718 26.04 1.41 -7.88
C HIS A 718 27.46 1.90 -7.55
N PHE A 719 27.92 1.64 -6.33
CA PHE A 719 29.20 2.12 -5.84
C PHE A 719 29.92 1.02 -5.08
N ARG A 720 31.25 1.01 -5.22
CA ARG A 720 32.16 0.12 -4.50
C ARG A 720 33.23 0.93 -3.82
N LEU A 721 33.36 0.74 -2.51
CA LEU A 721 34.49 1.20 -1.73
C LEU A 721 35.31 -0.02 -1.35
N ASP A 722 36.55 -0.10 -1.83
CA ASP A 722 37.44 -1.22 -1.55
C ASP A 722 38.90 -0.77 -1.60
N LEU A 723 39.73 -1.36 -0.73
CA LEU A 723 41.13 -0.93 -0.56
C LEU A 723 42.08 -1.79 -1.42
N PRO A 724 42.78 -1.23 -2.41
CA PRO A 724 43.82 -1.95 -3.14
C PRO A 724 45.05 -2.15 -2.26
N LEU A 725 45.40 -3.40 -2.00
CA LEU A 725 46.55 -3.78 -1.19
C LEU A 725 47.72 -4.19 -2.07
N LYS A 726 48.83 -3.46 -1.97
CA LYS A 726 50.08 -3.74 -2.67
C LYS A 726 50.85 -4.85 -1.95
N GLY A 727 50.84 -6.06 -2.50
CA GLY A 727 51.59 -7.20 -1.96
C GLY A 727 50.71 -8.36 -1.49
N LYS A 728 51.09 -9.00 -0.38
CA LYS A 728 50.27 -10.06 0.24
C LYS A 728 49.11 -9.39 0.99
N VAL A 729 47.88 -9.83 0.73
CA VAL A 729 46.72 -9.43 1.52
C VAL A 729 46.87 -9.99 2.93
N PRO A 730 46.71 -9.19 4.00
CA PRO A 730 46.77 -9.69 5.36
C PRO A 730 45.80 -10.84 5.59
N ASP A 731 46.23 -11.82 6.36
CA ASP A 731 45.38 -12.97 6.68
C ASP A 731 44.19 -12.51 7.57
N ILE A 732 43.10 -13.28 7.60
CA ILE A 732 41.85 -12.83 8.25
C ILE A 732 41.96 -12.65 9.77
N ASP A 733 43.04 -13.14 10.38
CA ASP A 733 43.38 -13.10 11.81
C ASP A 733 44.64 -12.27 12.11
N GLU A 734 45.11 -11.46 11.15
CA GLU A 734 46.33 -10.64 11.27
C GLU A 734 46.04 -9.25 11.87
N ILE A 735 45.73 -9.26 13.19
CA ILE A 735 45.31 -8.08 13.96
C ILE A 735 46.32 -6.92 13.93
N ASP A 736 47.63 -7.24 13.88
CA ASP A 736 48.71 -6.25 13.96
C ASP A 736 48.70 -5.27 12.77
N GLU A 737 48.11 -5.66 11.63
CA GLU A 737 48.01 -4.84 10.42
C GLU A 737 46.76 -3.93 10.40
N MET A 738 45.83 -4.06 11.36
CA MET A 738 44.55 -3.33 11.30
C MET A 738 44.69 -1.81 11.31
N SER A 739 45.60 -1.27 12.13
CA SER A 739 45.84 0.18 12.19
C SER A 739 46.40 0.70 10.86
N SER A 740 47.32 -0.05 10.25
CA SER A 740 47.86 0.25 8.90
C SER A 740 46.76 0.22 7.84
N LEU A 741 45.87 -0.77 7.88
CA LEU A 741 44.74 -0.86 6.96
C LEU A 741 43.78 0.32 7.11
N GLN A 742 43.49 0.73 8.35
CA GLN A 742 42.67 1.90 8.64
C GLN A 742 43.30 3.18 8.10
N ASP A 743 44.59 3.39 8.29
CA ASP A 743 45.31 4.57 7.78
C ASP A 743 45.35 4.61 6.25
N GLN A 744 45.48 3.45 5.60
CA GLN A 744 45.47 3.34 4.14
C GLN A 744 44.13 3.74 3.51
N VAL A 745 43.01 3.53 4.20
CA VAL A 745 41.68 4.01 3.74
C VAL A 745 41.68 5.53 3.59
N GLY A 746 42.32 6.27 4.51
CA GLY A 746 42.43 7.73 4.41
C GLY A 746 43.14 8.22 3.14
N ASN A 747 44.03 7.40 2.58
CA ASN A 747 44.74 7.69 1.34
C ASN A 747 44.01 7.22 0.08
N ASN A 748 42.99 6.38 0.21
CA ASN A 748 42.20 5.86 -0.91
C ASN A 748 40.71 6.02 -0.63
N LEU A 749 40.21 7.25 -0.77
CA LEU A 749 38.82 7.57 -0.50
C LEU A 749 37.86 7.16 -1.64
N GLY A 750 38.32 6.52 -2.71
CA GLY A 750 37.45 6.14 -3.84
C GLY A 750 36.57 7.29 -4.36
N ASP A 751 35.32 6.98 -4.71
CA ASP A 751 34.32 7.97 -5.15
C ASP A 751 33.35 8.40 -4.03
N LEU A 752 33.88 8.76 -2.85
CA LEU A 752 33.04 9.26 -1.75
C LEU A 752 32.21 10.50 -2.14
N LYS A 753 32.73 11.38 -3.01
CA LYS A 753 31.98 12.56 -3.50
C LYS A 753 30.82 12.17 -4.42
N GLY A 754 30.97 11.14 -5.25
CA GLY A 754 29.88 10.59 -6.05
C GLY A 754 28.79 9.98 -5.19
N ILE A 755 29.18 9.23 -4.16
CA ILE A 755 28.25 8.64 -3.17
C ILE A 755 27.51 9.73 -2.40
N ASP A 756 28.20 10.76 -1.91
CA ASP A 756 27.60 11.91 -1.23
C ASP A 756 26.48 12.55 -2.09
N ARG A 757 26.80 12.86 -3.35
CA ARG A 757 25.81 13.40 -4.28
C ARG A 757 24.65 12.41 -4.47
N ALA A 758 24.91 11.13 -4.70
CA ALA A 758 23.85 10.15 -4.88
C ALA A 758 22.91 10.06 -3.65
N LEU A 759 23.46 10.04 -2.43
CA LEU A 759 22.67 9.99 -1.20
C LEU A 759 21.87 11.28 -0.97
N LYS A 760 22.43 12.45 -1.30
CA LYS A 760 21.74 13.75 -1.20
C LYS A 760 20.60 13.86 -2.22
N ALA A 761 20.81 13.47 -3.49
CA ALA A 761 19.74 13.46 -4.51
C ALA A 761 18.63 12.47 -4.15
N ALA A 762 19.00 11.25 -3.76
CA ALA A 762 18.06 10.22 -3.35
C ALA A 762 17.31 10.56 -2.05
N SER A 763 17.70 11.61 -1.33
CA SER A 763 16.93 12.08 -0.16
C SER A 763 15.67 12.85 -0.57
N PHE A 764 15.57 13.29 -1.83
CA PHE A 764 14.37 13.90 -2.40
C PHE A 764 13.58 12.90 -3.25
N PHE A 765 12.27 13.06 -3.30
CA PHE A 765 11.36 12.24 -4.11
C PHE A 765 10.16 13.09 -4.55
N PHE A 766 9.42 12.62 -5.54
CA PHE A 766 8.25 13.31 -6.08
C PHE A 766 6.97 12.54 -5.79
N GLU A 767 5.91 13.27 -5.48
CA GLU A 767 4.55 12.75 -5.39
C GLU A 767 3.61 13.65 -6.20
N LEU A 768 2.73 13.02 -6.99
CA LEU A 768 1.63 13.71 -7.62
C LEU A 768 0.61 14.15 -6.57
N ASP A 769 0.22 15.41 -6.62
CA ASP A 769 -0.79 16.00 -5.74
C ASP A 769 -2.21 15.69 -6.25
N GLU A 770 -2.35 15.55 -7.57
CA GLU A 770 -3.61 15.21 -8.26
C GLU A 770 -3.36 14.41 -9.55
N LEU A 771 -4.46 13.92 -10.15
CA LEU A 771 -4.37 13.23 -11.45
C LEU A 771 -3.97 14.23 -12.55
N PRO A 772 -3.18 13.81 -13.55
CA PRO A 772 -2.78 14.68 -14.65
C PRO A 772 -3.97 15.28 -15.39
N VAL A 773 -3.92 16.60 -15.60
CA VAL A 773 -4.97 17.36 -16.27
C VAL A 773 -4.58 17.53 -17.74
N HIS A 774 -5.46 17.12 -18.65
CA HIS A 774 -5.25 17.29 -20.09
C HIS A 774 -5.55 18.73 -20.51
N GLU A 775 -4.55 19.44 -21.04
CA GLU A 775 -4.66 20.81 -21.54
C GLU A 775 -4.12 20.91 -22.98
N GLY A 776 -5.03 20.93 -23.95
CA GLY A 776 -4.69 21.06 -25.36
C GLY A 776 -3.99 19.81 -25.91
N PHE A 777 -2.67 19.89 -26.11
CA PHE A 777 -1.82 18.79 -26.62
C PHE A 777 -0.85 18.23 -25.56
N ILE A 778 -0.93 18.73 -24.33
CA ILE A 778 -0.05 18.33 -23.22
C ILE A 778 -0.89 17.97 -21.99
N TYR A 779 -0.32 17.14 -21.14
CA TYR A 779 -0.81 16.89 -19.79
C TYR A 779 -0.02 17.73 -18.81
N ARG A 780 -0.73 18.48 -17.96
CA ARG A 780 -0.17 19.20 -16.83
C ARG A 780 -0.27 18.33 -15.58
N CYS A 781 0.88 18.10 -14.96
CA CYS A 781 1.03 17.25 -13.78
C CYS A 781 1.42 18.13 -12.60
N HIS A 782 0.50 18.33 -11.67
CA HIS A 782 0.76 19.04 -10.42
C HIS A 782 1.24 18.05 -9.35
N GLY A 783 2.35 18.37 -8.71
CA GLY A 783 2.91 17.53 -7.65
C GLY A 783 3.89 18.28 -6.77
N SER A 784 4.40 17.58 -5.77
CA SER A 784 5.28 18.12 -4.75
C SER A 784 6.56 17.28 -4.65
N ILE A 785 7.71 17.95 -4.62
CA ILE A 785 9.00 17.36 -4.26
C ILE A 785 9.11 17.38 -2.75
N LEU A 786 9.35 16.22 -2.15
CA LEU A 786 9.42 15.97 -0.73
C LEU A 786 10.82 15.46 -0.35
N SER A 787 11.15 15.52 0.94
CA SER A 787 12.40 14.99 1.48
C SER A 787 12.14 13.86 2.49
N ARG A 788 12.90 12.77 2.38
CA ARG A 788 12.94 11.67 3.36
C ARG A 788 14.08 11.81 4.38
N SER A 789 14.77 12.94 4.41
CA SER A 789 15.82 13.20 5.41
C SER A 789 15.22 13.44 6.80
N PRO A 790 15.82 12.87 7.87
CA PRO A 790 15.38 13.11 9.24
C PRO A 790 15.53 14.58 9.66
N ASN A 791 16.49 15.29 9.09
CA ASN A 791 16.69 16.74 9.27
C ASN A 791 16.85 17.41 7.91
N SER A 792 15.72 17.73 7.27
CA SER A 792 15.71 18.38 5.96
C SER A 792 16.36 19.77 5.98
N ARG A 793 16.35 20.47 7.12
CA ARG A 793 16.97 21.80 7.26
C ARG A 793 18.49 21.72 7.18
N ALA A 794 19.10 20.82 7.94
CA ALA A 794 20.55 20.61 7.89
C ALA A 794 21.01 20.13 6.50
N LEU A 795 20.27 19.21 5.87
CA LEU A 795 20.55 18.75 4.52
C LEU A 795 20.57 19.91 3.51
N LEU A 796 19.55 20.78 3.54
CA LEU A 796 19.46 21.93 2.63
C LEU A 796 20.57 22.95 2.88
N GLN A 797 20.82 23.30 4.15
CA GLN A 797 21.92 24.21 4.51
C GLN A 797 23.26 23.69 3.98
N LYS A 798 23.52 22.38 4.12
CA LYS A 798 24.75 21.78 3.60
C LYS A 798 24.82 21.81 2.08
N LEU A 799 23.73 21.50 1.38
CA LEU A 799 23.66 21.58 -0.08
C LEU A 799 23.95 22.99 -0.59
N MET A 800 23.33 24.00 0.03
CA MET A 800 23.50 25.41 -0.34
C MET A 800 24.88 25.96 0.03
N ALA A 801 25.52 25.44 1.08
CA ALA A 801 26.88 25.82 1.45
C ALA A 801 27.96 25.16 0.59
N THR A 802 27.69 23.96 0.05
CA THR A 802 28.66 23.17 -0.71
C THR A 802 28.61 23.47 -2.21
N TYR A 803 27.43 23.84 -2.73
CA TYR A 803 27.18 23.92 -4.16
C TYR A 803 26.56 25.28 -4.54
N ASP A 804 26.98 25.81 -5.68
CA ASP A 804 26.49 27.08 -6.19
C ASP A 804 25.09 26.91 -6.81
N SER A 805 24.07 27.42 -6.11
CA SER A 805 22.67 27.50 -6.57
C SER A 805 22.02 26.14 -6.94
N PRO A 806 21.94 25.19 -5.98
CA PRO A 806 21.30 23.91 -6.24
C PRO A 806 19.82 24.09 -6.61
N GLN A 807 19.35 23.33 -7.60
CA GLN A 807 17.98 23.44 -8.12
C GLN A 807 17.47 22.13 -8.69
N PHE A 808 16.15 22.00 -8.78
CA PHE A 808 15.50 20.87 -9.45
C PHE A 808 15.30 21.17 -10.93
N ILE A 809 15.56 20.19 -11.78
CA ILE A 809 15.40 20.30 -13.23
C ILE A 809 14.81 19.04 -13.83
N THR A 810 14.26 19.16 -15.03
CA THR A 810 13.89 18.01 -15.87
C THR A 810 15.03 17.64 -16.83
N ASN A 811 14.92 16.48 -17.49
CA ASN A 811 15.79 16.07 -18.60
C ASN A 811 15.84 17.08 -19.77
N ALA A 812 14.79 17.88 -19.96
CA ALA A 812 14.77 18.97 -20.95
C ALA A 812 15.44 20.27 -20.44
N GLU A 813 16.19 20.20 -19.34
CA GLU A 813 16.84 21.32 -18.65
C GLU A 813 15.89 22.43 -18.16
N VAL A 814 14.58 22.16 -18.11
CA VAL A 814 13.60 23.08 -17.56
C VAL A 814 13.77 23.14 -16.04
N SER A 815 14.03 24.33 -15.52
CA SER A 815 14.14 24.57 -14.07
C SER A 815 12.77 24.51 -13.40
N LEU A 816 12.69 23.76 -12.31
CA LEU A 816 11.53 23.70 -11.40
C LEU A 816 11.77 24.53 -10.13
N GLY A 817 12.80 25.38 -10.13
CA GLY A 817 13.13 26.29 -9.04
C GLY A 817 14.33 25.84 -8.18
N PHE A 818 14.95 26.84 -7.55
CA PHE A 818 16.07 26.65 -6.62
C PHE A 818 15.62 26.04 -5.30
N LEU A 819 16.54 25.36 -4.62
CA LEU A 819 16.34 24.93 -3.24
C LEU A 819 16.28 26.19 -2.35
N SER A 820 15.20 26.33 -1.56
CA SER A 820 15.07 27.37 -0.55
C SER A 820 14.76 26.77 0.81
N LEU A 821 15.23 27.45 1.87
CA LEU A 821 14.80 27.14 3.23
C LEU A 821 13.32 27.49 3.47
N ASP A 822 12.72 28.33 2.63
CA ASP A 822 11.29 28.67 2.68
C ASP A 822 10.39 27.49 2.30
N ASP A 823 10.94 26.50 1.58
CA ASP A 823 10.25 25.24 1.25
C ASP A 823 10.18 24.29 2.47
N ILE A 824 10.73 24.67 3.63
CA ILE A 824 10.68 23.91 4.88
C ILE A 824 9.59 24.47 5.79
N CYS A 825 8.70 23.60 6.28
CA CYS A 825 7.70 23.97 7.26
C CYS A 825 8.32 24.24 8.64
N ASP A 826 8.17 25.44 9.17
CA ASP A 826 8.68 25.82 10.49
C ASP A 826 8.05 25.03 11.66
N ASP A 827 6.83 24.52 11.50
CA ASP A 827 6.13 23.78 12.56
C ASP A 827 6.59 22.31 12.65
N CYS A 828 6.94 21.67 11.52
CA CYS A 828 7.23 20.24 11.49
C CYS A 828 8.57 19.84 10.86
N GLY A 829 9.34 20.80 10.35
CA GLY A 829 10.67 20.58 9.76
C GLY A 829 10.67 19.81 8.43
N ARG A 830 9.51 19.57 7.80
CA ARG A 830 9.41 18.83 6.54
C ARG A 830 9.62 19.77 5.36
N PHE A 831 10.42 19.32 4.39
CA PHE A 831 10.58 19.98 3.10
C PHE A 831 9.47 19.57 2.14
N GLN A 832 8.84 20.57 1.50
CA GLN A 832 7.86 20.38 0.44
C GLN A 832 7.97 21.53 -0.57
N LYS A 833 8.24 21.19 -1.83
CA LYS A 833 8.26 22.15 -2.94
C LYS A 833 7.24 21.76 -4.01
N THR A 834 6.22 22.57 -4.22
CA THR A 834 5.23 22.34 -5.28
C THR A 834 5.83 22.67 -6.64
N VAL A 835 5.66 21.76 -7.60
CA VAL A 835 6.17 21.86 -8.96
C VAL A 835 5.08 21.46 -9.96
N THR A 836 5.24 21.91 -11.20
CA THR A 836 4.35 21.53 -12.31
C THR A 836 5.20 20.99 -13.44
N ILE A 837 4.89 19.76 -13.87
CA ILE A 837 5.58 19.08 -14.96
C ILE A 837 4.62 18.99 -16.15
N SER A 838 5.11 19.22 -17.36
CA SER A 838 4.32 19.10 -18.59
C SER A 838 4.84 17.94 -19.42
N VAL A 839 3.97 17.01 -19.81
CA VAL A 839 4.30 15.84 -20.64
C VAL A 839 3.35 15.74 -21.84
N ARG A 840 3.75 15.10 -22.94
CA ARG A 840 2.85 14.93 -24.10
C ARG A 840 1.85 13.81 -23.85
N HIS A 841 2.30 12.76 -23.17
CA HIS A 841 1.46 11.65 -22.71
C HIS A 841 1.85 11.21 -21.29
N PRO A 842 0.92 10.76 -20.43
CA PRO A 842 1.26 10.28 -19.08
C PRO A 842 2.22 9.08 -19.05
N SER A 843 2.32 8.35 -20.17
CA SER A 843 3.27 7.24 -20.34
C SER A 843 4.68 7.70 -20.75
N ASP A 844 4.89 8.97 -21.09
CA ASP A 844 6.21 9.50 -21.42
C ASP A 844 7.10 9.45 -20.17
N VAL A 845 8.32 8.96 -20.34
CA VAL A 845 9.32 8.90 -19.26
C VAL A 845 9.88 10.31 -19.04
N VAL A 846 9.79 10.77 -17.80
CA VAL A 846 10.41 12.01 -17.33
C VAL A 846 11.57 11.61 -16.42
N ASP A 847 12.59 12.45 -16.36
CA ASP A 847 13.66 12.33 -15.38
C ASP A 847 13.82 13.65 -14.63
N LEU A 848 13.68 13.58 -13.31
CA LEU A 848 13.80 14.74 -12.43
C LEU A 848 15.12 14.68 -11.68
N ASN A 849 15.94 15.70 -11.88
CA ASN A 849 17.31 15.76 -11.41
C ASN A 849 17.50 16.88 -10.38
N LEU A 850 18.27 16.60 -9.34
CA LEU A 850 18.92 17.60 -8.51
C LEU A 850 20.22 18.04 -9.20
N ARG A 851 20.26 19.29 -9.64
CA ARG A 851 21.44 19.92 -10.22
C ARG A 851 22.26 20.56 -9.10
N TYR A 852 23.47 20.05 -8.90
CA TYR A 852 24.45 20.58 -7.94
C TYR A 852 25.25 21.73 -8.54
N SER A 853 25.66 21.59 -9.80
CA SER A 853 26.41 22.59 -10.55
C SER A 853 26.18 22.37 -12.04
N ARG A 854 26.79 23.18 -12.91
CA ARG A 854 26.70 22.99 -14.37
C ARG A 854 27.22 21.62 -14.84
N LEU A 855 28.11 20.98 -14.08
CA LEU A 855 28.76 19.72 -14.46
C LEU A 855 28.18 18.49 -13.74
N PHE A 856 27.39 18.70 -12.69
CA PHE A 856 26.95 17.62 -11.82
C PHE A 856 25.45 17.72 -11.56
N GLN A 857 24.73 16.71 -12.03
CA GLN A 857 23.31 16.49 -11.76
C GLN A 857 23.07 15.00 -11.51
N ARG A 858 22.07 14.68 -10.70
CA ARG A 858 21.63 13.29 -10.46
C ARG A 858 20.13 13.22 -10.27
N SER A 859 19.53 12.12 -10.72
CA SER A 859 18.10 11.87 -10.55
C SER A 859 17.74 11.81 -9.07
N ILE A 860 16.61 12.40 -8.72
CA ILE A 860 16.02 12.21 -7.39
C ILE A 860 15.36 10.83 -7.32
N SER A 861 14.95 10.41 -6.13
CA SER A 861 14.38 9.09 -5.91
C SER A 861 13.13 8.85 -6.75
N GLY A 862 13.06 7.67 -7.36
CA GLY A 862 11.92 7.25 -8.19
C GLY A 862 11.97 7.71 -9.65
N PHE A 863 13.00 8.44 -10.08
CA PHE A 863 13.22 8.78 -11.49
C PHE A 863 14.43 8.02 -12.08
N PRO A 864 14.50 7.82 -13.41
CA PRO A 864 13.51 8.18 -14.43
C PRO A 864 12.28 7.26 -14.38
N ASN A 865 11.09 7.82 -14.63
CA ASN A 865 9.81 7.08 -14.68
C ASN A 865 8.73 7.90 -15.40
N SER A 866 7.66 7.22 -15.84
CA SER A 866 6.50 7.89 -16.42
C SER A 866 5.55 8.44 -15.36
N ILE A 867 4.75 9.45 -15.70
CA ILE A 867 3.73 10.00 -14.79
C ILE A 867 2.71 8.92 -14.38
N HIS A 868 2.38 8.02 -15.31
CA HIS A 868 1.53 6.86 -15.03
C HIS A 868 2.10 5.95 -13.93
N TRP A 869 3.43 5.78 -13.85
CA TRP A 869 4.06 5.02 -12.78
C TRP A 869 3.78 5.63 -11.40
N PHE A 870 3.81 6.96 -11.29
CA PHE A 870 3.49 7.66 -10.04
C PHE A 870 2.00 7.56 -9.69
N GLU A 871 1.11 7.69 -10.69
CA GLU A 871 -0.34 7.47 -10.49
C GLU A 871 -0.63 6.09 -9.89
N ASP A 872 0.00 5.05 -10.43
CA ASP A 872 -0.18 3.66 -9.99
C ASP A 872 0.44 3.42 -8.61
N ARG A 873 1.68 3.87 -8.38
CA ARG A 873 2.39 3.68 -7.09
C ARG A 873 1.71 4.38 -5.93
N GLN A 874 1.22 5.60 -6.14
CA GLN A 874 0.47 6.35 -5.13
C GLN A 874 -1.01 5.94 -5.06
N ASN A 875 -1.45 5.03 -5.94
CA ASN A 875 -2.82 4.57 -6.11
C ASN A 875 -3.81 5.74 -6.18
N LEU A 876 -3.48 6.77 -6.97
CA LEU A 876 -4.23 8.03 -7.01
C LEU A 876 -5.65 7.86 -7.55
N LYS A 877 -5.98 6.74 -8.20
CA LYS A 877 -7.33 6.37 -8.66
C LYS A 877 -8.17 5.63 -7.61
N ALA A 878 -7.63 5.33 -6.43
CA ALA A 878 -8.37 4.68 -5.34
C ALA A 878 -9.58 5.48 -4.82
N CYS A 879 -10.79 5.01 -5.14
CA CYS A 879 -12.03 5.61 -4.66
C CYS A 879 -12.42 5.21 -3.22
N PHE A 880 -11.76 4.18 -2.65
CA PHE A 880 -12.11 3.58 -1.35
C PHE A 880 -10.98 3.74 -0.31
N GLY A 881 -10.40 4.94 -0.26
CA GLY A 881 -9.25 5.24 0.60
C GLY A 881 -7.97 4.48 0.19
N ARG A 882 -6.87 4.79 0.86
CA ARG A 882 -5.55 4.23 0.59
C ARG A 882 -4.96 3.59 1.85
N ALA A 883 -4.14 2.55 1.68
CA ALA A 883 -3.48 1.86 2.79
C ALA A 883 -2.47 2.73 3.55
N ASP A 884 -1.97 3.80 2.92
CA ASP A 884 -1.08 4.79 3.54
C ASP A 884 -1.83 5.84 4.39
N HIS A 885 -3.16 5.77 4.45
CA HIS A 885 -4.04 6.72 5.13
C HIS A 885 -3.88 8.18 4.67
N ASN A 886 -3.36 8.41 3.47
CA ASN A 886 -3.12 9.77 2.99
C ASN A 886 -4.38 10.32 2.29
N ASP A 887 -4.86 11.49 2.72
CA ASP A 887 -6.16 12.05 2.32
C ASP A 887 -6.06 12.83 0.99
N ARG A 888 -6.95 12.55 0.03
CA ARG A 888 -7.00 13.21 -1.29
C ARG A 888 -7.40 14.70 -1.23
N ILE A 889 -8.07 15.13 -0.15
CA ILE A 889 -8.95 16.33 -0.23
C ILE A 889 -8.30 17.62 0.28
N ASN A 890 -7.13 17.60 0.93
CA ASN A 890 -6.65 18.78 1.69
C ASN A 890 -5.26 19.30 1.32
N SER A 891 -4.74 19.06 0.11
CA SER A 891 -3.45 19.64 -0.32
C SER A 891 -3.53 21.09 -0.80
N ALA A 892 -4.70 21.61 -1.16
CA ALA A 892 -4.81 22.93 -1.82
C ALA A 892 -4.73 24.15 -0.87
N GLU A 893 -5.05 24.02 0.42
CA GLU A 893 -5.14 25.19 1.34
C GLU A 893 -4.04 25.25 2.42
N SER A 894 -3.16 24.26 2.52
CA SER A 894 -2.08 24.28 3.52
C SER A 894 -0.70 24.22 2.86
N SER A 895 0.18 25.19 3.15
CA SER A 895 1.58 25.16 2.71
C SER A 895 2.42 24.03 3.33
N CYS A 896 1.81 23.19 4.18
CA CYS A 896 2.39 21.92 4.61
C CYS A 896 1.29 20.99 5.14
N SER A 897 1.34 19.71 4.74
CA SER A 897 0.41 18.64 5.16
C SER A 897 0.52 18.21 6.64
N CYS A 898 1.28 18.92 7.47
CA CYS A 898 1.63 18.46 8.82
C CYS A 898 0.45 18.41 9.80
N VAL A 899 0.42 17.34 10.61
CA VAL A 899 -0.62 17.07 11.61
C VAL A 899 -0.70 18.19 12.68
N LEU A 900 0.43 18.85 13.00
CA LEU A 900 0.49 19.92 14.01
C LEU A 900 -0.26 21.19 13.58
N ARG A 901 -0.21 21.57 12.29
CA ARG A 901 -1.04 22.67 11.78
C ARG A 901 -2.53 22.31 11.75
N ARG A 902 -2.87 21.06 11.41
CA ARG A 902 -4.27 20.58 11.50
C ARG A 902 -4.82 20.70 12.93
N ARG A 903 -4.00 20.41 13.95
CA ARG A 903 -4.37 20.58 15.38
C ARG A 903 -4.66 22.04 15.73
N ARG A 904 -3.83 23.00 15.27
CA ARG A 904 -4.05 24.44 15.54
C ARG A 904 -5.26 25.00 14.79
N MET A 905 -5.46 24.64 13.52
CA MET A 905 -6.62 25.09 12.74
C MET A 905 -7.95 24.53 13.29
N GLY A 906 -7.97 23.26 13.70
CA GLY A 906 -9.14 22.66 14.35
C GLY A 906 -9.50 23.36 15.67
N ALA A 907 -8.50 23.68 16.50
CA ALA A 907 -8.70 24.44 17.74
C ALA A 907 -9.16 25.89 17.51
N ALA A 908 -8.66 26.56 16.48
CA ALA A 908 -9.05 27.93 16.13
C ALA A 908 -10.50 28.03 15.61
N SER A 909 -10.99 26.99 14.92
CA SER A 909 -12.37 26.92 14.44
C SER A 909 -13.42 26.62 15.53
N GLY A 910 -12.98 26.19 16.72
CA GLY A 910 -13.84 25.80 17.85
C GLY A 910 -14.06 26.85 18.94
N LEU A 911 -13.44 28.04 18.85
CA LEU A 911 -13.51 29.05 19.91
C LEU A 911 -13.83 30.44 19.33
N ALA A 912 -15.12 30.66 19.05
CA ALA A 912 -15.73 31.98 19.16
C ALA A 912 -16.87 31.90 20.18
N PRO A 913 -16.60 32.08 21.50
CA PRO A 913 -17.66 32.19 22.49
C PRO A 913 -18.29 33.59 22.35
N GLY A 914 -19.58 33.61 22.01
CA GLY A 914 -20.39 34.82 22.08
C GLY A 914 -20.32 35.44 23.47
N LYS A 915 -20.10 36.76 23.50
CA LYS A 915 -20.14 37.60 24.70
C LYS A 915 -21.36 37.28 25.55
N ARG A 916 -21.18 36.66 26.72
CA ARG A 916 -22.13 36.71 27.83
C ARG A 916 -21.49 37.40 29.02
N ARG A 917 -22.24 38.35 29.57
CA ARG A 917 -21.90 39.27 30.66
C ARG A 917 -21.37 38.53 31.89
N ALA A 918 -20.33 39.11 32.49
CA ALA A 918 -19.76 38.70 33.76
C ALA A 918 -20.77 38.87 34.91
N SER A 919 -20.93 37.81 35.71
CA SER A 919 -21.39 37.89 37.10
C SER A 919 -20.22 37.49 38.00
N SER A 920 -19.94 38.32 38.99
CA SER A 920 -18.84 38.28 39.97
C SER A 920 -18.69 36.97 40.76
N PRO A 921 -17.46 36.63 41.21
CA PRO A 921 -17.20 35.43 42.01
C PRO A 921 -17.47 35.66 43.51
N LEU A 922 -18.12 34.69 44.15
CA LEU A 922 -18.19 34.57 45.62
C LEU A 922 -17.06 33.65 46.11
N ASP A 923 -16.32 34.17 47.08
CA ASP A 923 -15.15 33.63 47.77
C ASP A 923 -15.55 32.61 48.86
N PRO A 924 -14.94 31.42 48.97
CA PRO A 924 -15.15 30.54 50.12
C PRO A 924 -13.87 30.44 50.98
N ARG A 925 -13.83 31.20 52.08
CA ARG A 925 -13.01 30.90 53.27
C ARG A 925 -13.91 30.74 54.49
N ARG A 926 -13.53 29.80 55.36
CA ARG A 926 -14.22 29.26 56.57
C ARG A 926 -15.15 28.09 56.20
N SER A 927 -14.96 26.89 56.72
CA SER A 927 -14.84 26.56 58.14
C SER A 927 -14.27 25.14 58.30
N LYS A 928 -13.20 25.00 59.11
CA LYS A 928 -12.95 23.78 59.88
C LYS A 928 -13.72 23.93 61.20
N ARG A 929 -14.55 22.95 61.59
CA ARG A 929 -14.66 22.44 62.97
C ARG A 929 -15.58 21.20 63.05
N LEU A 930 -14.99 20.14 63.59
CA LEU A 930 -15.50 19.13 64.54
C LEU A 930 -16.74 18.28 64.22
N CYS A 931 -16.46 16.97 64.18
CA CYS A 931 -17.09 15.91 64.97
C CYS A 931 -18.63 15.89 65.10
N ARG A 932 -19.25 14.96 64.37
CA ARG A 932 -19.80 13.74 64.97
C ARG A 932 -19.91 12.64 63.93
#